data_AF-A0A8J4G312-F1
#
_entry.id   AF-A0A8J4G312-F1
#
_cell.length_a   1.000
_cell.length_b   1.000
_cell.length_c   1.000
_cell.angle_alpha   90.00
_cell.angle_beta   90.00
_cell.angle_gamma   90.00
#
_symmetry.space_group_name_H-M   'P 1'
#
loop_
_entity.id
_entity.type
_entity.pdbx_description
1 polymer ?
#
loop_
_entity_poly.entity_id
_entity_poly.type
_entity_poly.pdbx_seq_one_letter_code
_entity_poly.pdbx_strand_id
1 'polypeptide(L)'
;MMYMAPANCYPQRSFGLLPHPRQRTFRGSAEHSFVLLLIPLLTTSLLALDGTLAATPLPSPLPRSPPPPPRSPLPPPRSPPLPRPPPLRPPLPFPQSTIAAATLSINIQGKLQYRPTKPVGKWMLTSVNGSSISYTLPSQPVDAISGQQISPGRGISLTCFLPNASTTRCSNITDVQTYQAALPAPNTNVTSRVLVMVVSLSNSSECNIRGGANVTKVKDAFLLPNGYADFFGNCSYGKMVLDRQALTVVSTVVPCTAAIAQCNEDAIAAAAKLQVASTGVQIGSYTHFLYVIPDGLVMTCGWVGLGELPGTQSWFSPDSMGIFSKGTVMQEILHNFGLFHGYKDGMEYEDYSTAMGFGDSCPSAPELWRLGWATPLVQLNSSSFPLATYNTFTLPATFLGPTGVMIKIQPDWLDTFYRKNLYLALRVKAAGDRDLLEQFNGKLNIHELDSTIDNSFSAAGNPTVSIIGTLAPGSSVAYFNYKLQLLVGAFDSKASTISVTVCQFISGPDECKFASVPPMMIPSGMPPSPPPSLSSPLPSPLPPALLLSPSLLLRPPSLSPQQSPPTPQSPNPFPPPSPSPPSPPPPSPLPPSPSKPPPSPPPRPPPSLLPSPPAPPPPRPLPPPSPNPPSPLPPARPKPPPAPQRQPPPASAPSPPQPPTPIPFNLPPPNLNAVEIYPAGSSPYGTSNIGPGKLFTDTQAKWIWCNSAGGVSASIAIAATFTTTFLNTVAGAKALLNIIVDDIAEIYLNGVYITKVQWGWKNAEDYTNRPVHLTLATGTNTLSIRVQNTWGALAALLASLVGSNGSTVLARTSNAWTYTVDAMGAPNAVEIYPAGSSPYGTSNIGPGKLFTDTQAKWIWCNSAGGVSASIAIAATFTTTFLNTVAGAEALLNIIVDDIAEIYLNGVYITKVQWGWNNAEDYTNRPVHLTLATGTNTLSIRVQNTWVTAAALLASLVGSNGSTVLARTSNAWTYTVDAMGAPSKLNSLTAALACILHWHDKLVL
;
A
#
# COMPACT_ATOMS: atom_id res chain seq x y z
N MET A 1 -19.74 13.77 17.42
CA MET A 1 -18.30 14.10 17.52
C MET A 1 -17.99 15.14 16.46
N MET A 2 -17.69 16.37 16.86
CA MET A 2 -17.28 17.47 15.97
C MET A 2 -15.75 17.51 15.94
N TYR A 3 -15.14 17.52 14.76
CA TYR A 3 -13.74 17.92 14.57
C TYR A 3 -13.72 19.24 13.81
N MET A 4 -13.27 20.30 14.49
CA MET A 4 -12.85 21.56 13.85
C MET A 4 -11.39 21.43 13.44
N ALA A 5 -11.07 21.84 12.20
CA ALA A 5 -9.71 21.91 11.67
C ALA A 5 -9.08 23.30 11.96
N PRO A 6 -7.76 23.40 12.21
CA PRO A 6 -7.08 24.68 12.34
C PRO A 6 -6.73 25.30 10.98
N ALA A 7 -6.80 26.64 10.91
CA ALA A 7 -6.51 27.45 9.74
C ALA A 7 -4.99 27.70 9.55
N ASN A 8 -4.50 27.58 8.32
CA ASN A 8 -3.12 27.91 7.95
C ASN A 8 -2.95 29.42 7.65
N CYS A 9 -1.95 30.04 8.26
CA CYS A 9 -1.48 31.40 7.95
C CYS A 9 -0.39 31.36 6.87
N TYR A 10 -0.56 32.12 5.79
CA TYR A 10 0.48 32.40 4.77
C TYR A 10 1.17 33.75 5.09
N PRO A 11 2.50 33.88 4.95
CA PRO A 11 3.13 35.18 4.78
C PRO A 11 3.40 35.50 3.30
N GLN A 12 3.09 36.74 2.93
CA GLN A 12 3.38 37.34 1.63
C GLN A 12 4.89 37.58 1.43
N ARG A 13 5.32 37.51 0.16
CA ARG A 13 6.66 37.85 -0.35
C ARG A 13 6.96 39.34 -0.28
N SER A 14 8.23 39.71 -0.15
CA SER A 14 8.83 40.89 -0.80
C SER A 14 10.38 40.84 -0.84
N PHE A 15 10.89 41.04 -2.07
CA PHE A 15 12.16 41.59 -2.57
C PHE A 15 13.55 41.12 -2.08
N GLY A 16 14.44 40.90 -3.06
CA GLY A 16 15.77 40.30 -2.90
C GLY A 16 16.94 41.29 -2.91
N LEU A 17 18.15 40.74 -2.69
CA LEU A 17 19.46 41.35 -2.96
C LEU A 17 20.52 40.24 -3.17
N LEU A 18 21.49 40.54 -4.03
CA LEU A 18 22.60 39.71 -4.56
C LEU A 18 23.78 39.51 -3.55
N PRO A 19 24.77 38.63 -3.86
CA PRO A 19 25.63 37.93 -2.88
C PRO A 19 27.10 38.38 -2.86
N HIS A 20 27.87 38.01 -1.80
CA HIS A 20 29.27 37.53 -1.88
C HIS A 20 29.90 37.09 -0.50
N PRO A 21 31.09 36.45 -0.43
CA PRO A 21 31.30 35.18 0.28
C PRO A 21 32.38 35.23 1.40
N ARG A 22 32.58 34.12 2.14
CA ARG A 22 33.88 33.81 2.79
C ARG A 22 34.20 32.31 2.84
N GLN A 23 35.37 31.99 2.30
CA GLN A 23 36.18 30.79 2.54
C GLN A 23 36.70 30.77 3.99
N ARG A 24 36.90 29.58 4.56
CA ARG A 24 38.02 29.29 5.48
C ARG A 24 38.45 27.83 5.36
N THR A 25 39.69 27.67 4.93
CA THR A 25 40.55 26.49 5.05
C THR A 25 41.10 26.38 6.47
N PHE A 26 41.34 25.17 6.97
CA PHE A 26 42.35 24.89 7.99
C PHE A 26 43.02 23.53 7.71
N ARG A 27 44.34 23.56 7.53
CA ARG A 27 45.27 22.42 7.64
C ARG A 27 45.71 22.31 9.11
N GLY A 28 46.00 21.10 9.57
CA GLY A 28 46.73 20.85 10.82
C GLY A 28 47.17 19.39 10.92
N SER A 29 48.46 19.15 10.66
CA SER A 29 49.22 17.92 10.91
C SER A 29 49.66 17.82 12.38
N ALA A 30 49.81 16.62 12.92
CA ALA A 30 51.03 16.18 13.63
C ALA A 30 50.91 14.74 14.17
N GLU A 31 52.06 14.07 14.11
CA GLU A 31 52.42 12.71 14.51
C GLU A 31 52.35 12.47 16.02
N HIS A 32 52.35 11.19 16.46
CA HIS A 32 53.24 10.65 17.51
C HIS A 32 53.22 9.10 17.49
N SER A 33 54.41 8.51 17.42
CA SER A 33 54.73 7.10 17.65
C SER A 33 54.98 6.83 19.15
N PHE A 34 54.83 5.58 19.63
CA PHE A 34 55.73 4.81 20.54
C PHE A 34 55.01 3.49 20.95
N VAL A 35 55.41 2.31 20.45
CA VAL A 35 56.35 1.27 20.97
C VAL A 35 55.73 0.19 21.88
N LEU A 36 56.06 -1.05 21.49
CA LEU A 36 55.82 -2.38 22.05
C LEU A 36 56.12 -2.59 23.54
N LEU A 37 55.40 -3.55 24.14
CA LEU A 37 55.97 -4.54 25.06
C LEU A 37 55.27 -5.90 24.91
N LEU A 38 56.09 -6.94 24.71
CA LEU A 38 55.79 -8.36 24.58
C LEU A 38 56.32 -9.07 25.84
N ILE A 39 55.76 -10.26 26.16
CA ILE A 39 56.38 -11.49 26.75
C ILE A 39 55.45 -12.20 27.77
N PRO A 40 55.48 -13.56 27.84
CA PRO A 40 54.31 -14.45 27.94
C PRO A 40 54.38 -15.45 29.14
N LEU A 41 53.67 -16.62 29.04
CA LEU A 41 53.91 -17.99 29.58
C LEU A 41 52.61 -18.64 30.14
N LEU A 42 52.12 -19.75 29.55
CA LEU A 42 52.22 -21.19 29.97
C LEU A 42 51.34 -21.56 31.20
N THR A 43 50.71 -22.72 31.44
CA THR A 43 50.28 -23.98 30.77
C THR A 43 49.56 -24.83 31.84
N THR A 44 48.69 -25.78 31.44
CA THR A 44 48.35 -27.10 32.10
C THR A 44 47.71 -27.12 33.51
N SER A 45 47.02 -28.15 34.02
CA SER A 45 46.16 -29.28 33.57
C SER A 45 45.87 -30.14 34.83
N LEU A 46 44.68 -30.78 34.86
CA LEU A 46 44.38 -32.13 35.43
C LEU A 46 44.31 -32.44 36.96
N LEU A 47 43.20 -33.17 37.31
CA LEU A 47 43.01 -34.30 38.26
C LEU A 47 43.23 -34.04 39.77
N ALA A 48 42.65 -34.75 40.76
CA ALA A 48 41.62 -35.77 40.96
C ALA A 48 41.48 -35.96 42.51
N LEU A 49 40.47 -36.72 42.98
CA LEU A 49 40.40 -37.61 44.18
C LEU A 49 38.93 -37.64 44.68
N ASP A 50 38.16 -38.72 44.50
CA ASP A 50 38.10 -40.01 45.23
C ASP A 50 37.65 -39.96 46.70
N GLY A 51 36.68 -40.82 47.05
CA GLY A 51 36.21 -41.02 48.42
C GLY A 51 34.93 -41.87 48.54
N THR A 52 35.11 -43.18 48.42
CA THR A 52 34.14 -44.27 48.58
C THR A 52 33.62 -44.46 50.01
N LEU A 53 32.42 -45.04 50.20
CA LEU A 53 32.22 -46.30 50.94
C LEU A 53 30.76 -46.79 50.93
N ALA A 54 30.66 -48.10 50.82
CA ALA A 54 29.46 -48.90 50.57
C ALA A 54 28.84 -49.46 51.87
N ALA A 55 27.54 -49.79 51.80
CA ALA A 55 26.94 -50.84 52.63
C ALA A 55 25.90 -51.62 51.81
N THR A 56 26.10 -52.93 51.71
CA THR A 56 25.30 -53.93 50.99
C THR A 56 24.15 -54.51 51.84
N PRO A 57 23.19 -55.24 51.23
CA PRO A 57 21.83 -55.45 51.74
C PRO A 57 21.55 -56.89 52.24
N LEU A 58 20.42 -57.07 52.93
CA LEU A 58 19.77 -58.37 53.25
C LEU A 58 18.23 -58.17 53.35
N PRO A 59 17.37 -59.21 53.26
CA PRO A 59 16.49 -59.41 52.10
C PRO A 59 14.97 -59.42 52.41
N SER A 60 14.16 -59.27 51.35
CA SER A 60 12.80 -59.81 51.09
C SER A 60 11.70 -59.73 52.18
N PRO A 61 10.46 -59.34 51.83
CA PRO A 61 9.54 -60.35 51.30
C PRO A 61 8.57 -59.86 50.21
N LEU A 62 8.09 -60.84 49.44
CA LEU A 62 7.05 -60.77 48.41
C LEU A 62 5.81 -59.95 48.82
N PRO A 63 5.25 -59.09 47.93
CA PRO A 63 4.05 -58.35 48.23
C PRO A 63 2.79 -59.22 48.09
N ARG A 64 1.97 -59.21 49.15
CA ARG A 64 0.58 -59.67 49.14
C ARG A 64 -0.28 -58.74 48.29
N SER A 65 -1.13 -59.32 47.46
CA SER A 65 -2.16 -58.65 46.66
C SER A 65 -3.22 -57.97 47.54
N PRO A 66 -3.54 -56.68 47.31
CA PRO A 66 -4.73 -56.03 47.87
C PRO A 66 -5.90 -56.00 46.87
N PRO A 67 -7.13 -55.75 47.36
CA PRO A 67 -8.39 -56.27 46.83
C PRO A 67 -9.01 -55.44 45.70
N PRO A 68 -9.99 -56.00 44.95
CA PRO A 68 -10.68 -55.28 43.89
C PRO A 68 -11.56 -54.13 44.44
N PRO A 69 -11.58 -52.97 43.76
CA PRO A 69 -12.37 -51.81 44.16
C PRO A 69 -13.88 -51.96 43.86
N PRO A 70 -14.74 -51.19 44.55
CA PRO A 70 -16.18 -51.41 44.62
C PRO A 70 -16.94 -50.97 43.36
N ARG A 71 -17.98 -51.75 43.00
CA ARG A 71 -18.94 -51.45 41.93
C ARG A 71 -19.89 -50.32 42.34
N SER A 72 -20.04 -49.34 41.45
CA SER A 72 -21.07 -48.29 41.51
C SER A 72 -22.19 -48.56 40.47
N PRO A 73 -23.39 -47.98 40.67
CA PRO A 73 -24.67 -48.62 40.34
C PRO A 73 -25.16 -48.44 38.90
N LEU A 74 -25.97 -49.41 38.46
CA LEU A 74 -26.67 -49.47 37.18
C LEU A 74 -27.86 -48.47 37.12
N PRO A 75 -28.13 -47.85 35.96
CA PRO A 75 -29.34 -47.07 35.73
C PRO A 75 -30.59 -47.97 35.54
N PRO A 76 -31.80 -47.45 35.81
CA PRO A 76 -33.05 -48.21 35.84
C PRO A 76 -33.53 -48.70 34.45
N PRO A 77 -34.38 -49.75 34.42
CA PRO A 77 -34.78 -50.44 33.20
C PRO A 77 -35.73 -49.61 32.33
N ARG A 78 -35.44 -49.53 31.02
CA ARG A 78 -36.37 -49.04 30.00
C ARG A 78 -37.31 -50.17 29.56
N SER A 79 -38.60 -49.86 29.53
CA SER A 79 -39.69 -50.71 29.03
C SER A 79 -39.53 -51.06 27.54
N PRO A 80 -39.99 -52.25 27.10
CA PRO A 80 -39.90 -52.67 25.71
C PRO A 80 -40.84 -51.88 24.79
N PRO A 81 -40.39 -51.45 23.59
CA PRO A 81 -41.25 -50.82 22.61
C PRO A 81 -42.16 -51.85 21.91
N LEU A 82 -43.43 -51.48 21.74
CA LEU A 82 -44.45 -52.20 20.97
C LEU A 82 -44.01 -52.44 19.50
N PRO A 83 -44.48 -53.51 18.85
CA PRO A 83 -44.11 -53.85 17.48
C PRO A 83 -44.60 -52.77 16.49
N ARG A 84 -43.68 -52.27 15.66
CA ARG A 84 -43.99 -51.33 14.56
C ARG A 84 -44.82 -52.03 13.48
N PRO A 85 -45.83 -51.35 12.89
CA PRO A 85 -46.46 -51.78 11.66
C PRO A 85 -45.44 -51.81 10.51
N PRO A 86 -45.65 -52.65 9.48
CA PRO A 86 -44.76 -52.72 8.32
C PRO A 86 -44.61 -51.34 7.65
N PRO A 87 -43.44 -51.02 7.09
CA PRO A 87 -43.19 -49.71 6.49
C PRO A 87 -44.16 -49.49 5.32
N LEU A 88 -44.96 -48.43 5.41
CA LEU A 88 -45.63 -47.87 4.24
C LEU A 88 -44.53 -47.48 3.25
N ARG A 89 -44.63 -48.00 2.01
CA ARG A 89 -43.76 -47.60 0.90
C ARG A 89 -43.71 -46.07 0.85
N PRO A 90 -42.52 -45.46 0.66
CA PRO A 90 -42.44 -44.07 0.28
C PRO A 90 -43.33 -43.86 -0.95
N PRO A 91 -44.15 -42.80 -1.02
CA PRO A 91 -44.75 -42.41 -2.28
C PRO A 91 -43.59 -42.24 -3.28
N LEU A 92 -43.70 -42.93 -4.42
CA LEU A 92 -42.80 -42.72 -5.55
C LEU A 92 -42.68 -41.20 -5.76
N PRO A 93 -41.46 -40.65 -5.93
CA PRO A 93 -41.33 -39.25 -6.27
C PRO A 93 -42.15 -39.03 -7.54
N PHE A 94 -43.20 -38.23 -7.44
CA PHE A 94 -43.86 -37.71 -8.62
C PHE A 94 -42.75 -37.09 -9.48
N PRO A 95 -42.64 -37.43 -10.77
CA PRO A 95 -41.72 -36.76 -11.66
C PRO A 95 -42.10 -35.27 -11.60
N GLN A 96 -41.31 -34.49 -10.87
CA GLN A 96 -41.30 -33.05 -11.04
C GLN A 96 -40.77 -32.85 -12.45
N SER A 97 -41.68 -32.79 -13.42
CA SER A 97 -41.42 -32.18 -14.71
C SER A 97 -41.05 -30.73 -14.40
N THR A 98 -39.76 -30.50 -14.13
CA THR A 98 -39.18 -29.17 -14.19
C THR A 98 -39.34 -28.74 -15.62
N ILE A 99 -40.42 -28.02 -15.90
CA ILE A 99 -40.57 -27.28 -17.14
C ILE A 99 -39.39 -26.31 -17.13
N ALA A 100 -38.33 -26.66 -17.86
CA ALA A 100 -37.16 -25.81 -18.01
C ALA A 100 -37.69 -24.46 -18.50
N ALA A 101 -37.55 -23.42 -17.68
CA ALA A 101 -37.93 -22.08 -18.08
C ALA A 101 -37.22 -21.78 -19.39
N ALA A 102 -38.00 -21.45 -20.43
CA ALA A 102 -37.46 -21.24 -21.76
C ALA A 102 -36.43 -20.10 -21.71
N THR A 103 -35.16 -20.44 -21.91
CA THR A 103 -34.07 -19.46 -22.00
C THR A 103 -34.28 -18.61 -23.25
N LEU A 104 -34.30 -17.29 -23.11
CA LEU A 104 -34.42 -16.37 -24.23
C LEU A 104 -33.02 -16.15 -24.83
N SER A 105 -32.82 -16.39 -26.12
CA SER A 105 -31.60 -15.99 -26.82
C SER A 105 -31.82 -14.70 -27.61
N ILE A 106 -30.86 -13.79 -27.53
CA ILE A 106 -30.86 -12.54 -28.29
C ILE A 106 -29.49 -12.30 -28.93
N ASN A 107 -29.48 -11.76 -30.15
CA ASN A 107 -28.26 -11.31 -30.80
C ASN A 107 -27.98 -9.86 -30.42
N ILE A 108 -26.82 -9.61 -29.84
CA ILE A 108 -26.41 -8.29 -29.37
C ILE A 108 -25.16 -7.88 -30.15
N GLN A 109 -25.22 -6.70 -30.74
CA GLN A 109 -24.05 -6.01 -31.27
C GLN A 109 -23.76 -4.81 -30.36
N GLY A 110 -22.52 -4.67 -29.92
CA GLY A 110 -22.15 -3.64 -28.96
C GLY A 110 -20.66 -3.36 -28.86
N LYS A 111 -20.30 -2.46 -27.94
CA LYS A 111 -18.92 -2.20 -27.53
C LYS A 111 -18.63 -2.95 -26.24
N LEU A 112 -17.60 -3.78 -26.24
CA LEU A 112 -17.14 -4.53 -25.07
C LEU A 112 -16.51 -3.56 -24.06
N GLN A 113 -16.89 -3.67 -22.80
CA GLN A 113 -16.33 -2.90 -21.70
C GLN A 113 -15.93 -3.85 -20.55
N TYR A 114 -15.02 -3.37 -19.72
CA TYR A 114 -14.61 -4.03 -18.49
C TYR A 114 -14.73 -3.07 -17.31
N ARG A 115 -15.13 -3.58 -16.16
CA ARG A 115 -15.10 -2.84 -14.89
C ARG A 115 -14.22 -3.62 -13.91
N PRO A 116 -13.11 -3.04 -13.41
CA PRO A 116 -12.18 -3.73 -12.52
C PRO A 116 -12.72 -3.82 -11.07
N THR A 117 -13.92 -4.37 -10.88
CA THR A 117 -14.48 -4.60 -9.54
C THR A 117 -13.76 -5.75 -8.83
N LYS A 118 -13.58 -5.66 -7.51
CA LYS A 118 -13.06 -6.77 -6.69
C LYS A 118 -14.22 -7.63 -6.13
N PRO A 119 -14.07 -8.96 -5.97
CA PRO A 119 -12.87 -9.76 -6.26
C PRO A 119 -12.72 -10.14 -7.74
N VAL A 120 -13.78 -10.03 -8.55
CA VAL A 120 -13.75 -10.37 -9.98
C VAL A 120 -14.34 -9.20 -10.76
N GLY A 121 -13.62 -8.77 -11.80
CA GLY A 121 -14.10 -7.70 -12.68
C GLY A 121 -15.35 -8.13 -13.46
N LYS A 122 -16.11 -7.16 -13.94
CA LYS A 122 -17.33 -7.39 -14.72
C LYS A 122 -17.10 -7.06 -16.19
N TRP A 123 -17.50 -7.98 -17.06
CA TRP A 123 -17.53 -7.77 -18.50
C TRP A 123 -18.92 -7.30 -18.91
N MET A 124 -18.98 -6.23 -19.69
CA MET A 124 -20.22 -5.61 -20.12
C MET A 124 -20.22 -5.43 -21.64
N LEU A 125 -21.39 -5.51 -22.26
CA LEU A 125 -21.59 -5.19 -23.68
C LEU A 125 -22.65 -4.09 -23.80
N THR A 126 -22.23 -2.88 -24.16
CA THR A 126 -23.17 -1.77 -24.42
C THR A 126 -23.64 -1.82 -25.86
N SER A 127 -24.94 -2.00 -26.07
CA SER A 127 -25.50 -2.11 -27.40
C SER A 127 -25.34 -0.82 -28.21
N VAL A 128 -24.94 -0.97 -29.49
CA VAL A 128 -24.82 0.16 -30.43
C VAL A 128 -26.15 0.55 -31.09
N ASN A 129 -27.22 -0.23 -30.88
CA ASN A 129 -28.52 -0.02 -31.55
C ASN A 129 -29.37 1.11 -30.94
N GLY A 130 -28.73 2.18 -30.44
CA GLY A 130 -29.38 3.39 -29.93
C GLY A 130 -30.04 3.27 -28.54
N SER A 131 -30.21 2.06 -28.00
CA SER A 131 -30.86 1.85 -26.70
C SER A 131 -29.95 2.09 -25.48
N SER A 132 -28.63 2.22 -25.69
CA SER A 132 -27.62 2.35 -24.61
C SER A 132 -27.77 1.30 -23.48
N ILE A 133 -28.37 0.15 -23.78
CA ILE A 133 -28.53 -0.95 -22.82
C ILE A 133 -27.20 -1.67 -22.70
N SER A 134 -26.72 -1.82 -21.46
CA SER A 134 -25.52 -2.59 -21.15
C SER A 134 -25.91 -3.97 -20.62
N TYR A 135 -25.32 -5.00 -21.21
CA TYR A 135 -25.52 -6.40 -20.82
C TYR A 135 -24.32 -6.92 -20.03
N THR A 136 -24.54 -7.53 -18.87
CA THR A 136 -23.48 -8.19 -18.10
C THR A 136 -23.19 -9.56 -18.70
N LEU A 137 -21.93 -9.81 -19.03
CA LEU A 137 -21.45 -11.07 -19.59
C LEU A 137 -20.91 -11.98 -18.47
N PRO A 138 -21.01 -13.32 -18.62
CA PRO A 138 -20.56 -14.26 -17.59
C PRO A 138 -19.03 -14.33 -17.48
N SER A 139 -18.30 -13.99 -18.53
CA SER A 139 -16.84 -14.06 -18.62
C SER A 139 -16.30 -13.14 -19.72
N GLN A 140 -14.97 -13.05 -19.83
CA GLN A 140 -14.31 -12.39 -20.96
C GLN A 140 -14.68 -13.12 -22.27
N PRO A 141 -15.22 -12.42 -23.27
CA PRO A 141 -15.52 -13.04 -24.56
C PRO A 141 -14.25 -13.52 -25.28
N VAL A 142 -14.38 -14.67 -25.93
CA VAL A 142 -13.34 -15.26 -26.79
C VAL A 142 -13.87 -15.22 -28.22
N ASP A 143 -13.08 -14.68 -29.15
CA ASP A 143 -13.45 -14.59 -30.55
C ASP A 143 -13.57 -15.99 -31.16
N ALA A 144 -14.74 -16.31 -31.71
CA ALA A 144 -15.08 -17.66 -32.14
C ALA A 144 -14.23 -18.18 -33.31
N ILE A 145 -13.61 -17.28 -34.07
CA ILE A 145 -12.79 -17.62 -35.23
C ILE A 145 -11.34 -17.82 -34.81
N SER A 146 -10.78 -16.87 -34.05
CA SER A 146 -9.36 -16.88 -33.67
C SER A 146 -9.07 -17.65 -32.38
N GLY A 147 -10.08 -17.90 -31.54
CA GLY A 147 -9.91 -18.49 -30.21
C GLY A 147 -9.21 -17.57 -29.21
N GLN A 148 -8.96 -16.30 -29.57
CA GLN A 148 -8.27 -15.33 -28.73
C GLN A 148 -9.24 -14.57 -27.83
N GLN A 149 -8.81 -14.23 -26.63
CA GLN A 149 -9.56 -13.36 -25.73
C GLN A 149 -9.70 -11.97 -26.35
N ILE A 150 -10.91 -11.41 -26.27
CA ILE A 150 -11.20 -10.08 -26.80
C ILE A 150 -10.95 -9.04 -25.71
N SER A 151 -10.10 -8.05 -26.02
CA SER A 151 -9.84 -6.94 -25.10
C SER A 151 -10.98 -5.93 -25.05
N PRO A 152 -11.14 -5.21 -23.93
CA PRO A 152 -12.16 -4.17 -23.83
C PRO A 152 -11.98 -3.10 -24.92
N GLY A 153 -13.09 -2.46 -25.31
CA GLY A 153 -13.15 -1.41 -26.32
C GLY A 153 -13.42 -1.90 -27.74
N ARG A 154 -13.29 -3.21 -28.01
CA ARG A 154 -13.65 -3.85 -29.27
C ARG A 154 -15.16 -3.79 -29.53
N GLY A 155 -15.56 -3.58 -30.78
CA GLY A 155 -16.94 -3.82 -31.20
C GLY A 155 -17.14 -5.31 -31.46
N ILE A 156 -18.06 -5.94 -30.74
CA ILE A 156 -18.37 -7.37 -30.87
C ILE A 156 -19.86 -7.64 -31.07
N SER A 157 -20.16 -8.67 -31.87
CA SER A 157 -21.47 -9.30 -31.91
C SER A 157 -21.43 -10.62 -31.17
N LEU A 158 -22.46 -10.95 -30.41
CA LEU A 158 -22.62 -12.24 -29.74
C LEU A 158 -24.09 -12.62 -29.59
N THR A 159 -24.34 -13.90 -29.37
CA THR A 159 -25.63 -14.42 -28.90
C THR A 159 -25.59 -14.47 -27.38
N CYS A 160 -26.49 -13.74 -26.70
CA CYS A 160 -26.63 -13.74 -25.25
C CYS A 160 -27.87 -14.54 -24.85
N PHE A 161 -27.70 -15.45 -23.89
CA PHE A 161 -28.79 -16.22 -23.31
C PHE A 161 -29.25 -15.55 -22.02
N LEU A 162 -30.49 -15.08 -21.98
CA LEU A 162 -31.09 -14.43 -20.83
C LEU A 162 -32.04 -15.39 -20.10
N PRO A 163 -32.02 -15.42 -18.76
CA PRO A 163 -33.03 -16.12 -17.97
C PRO A 163 -34.47 -15.67 -18.23
N ASN A 164 -34.68 -14.41 -18.62
CA ASN A 164 -35.97 -13.83 -18.98
C ASN A 164 -35.77 -12.51 -19.75
N ALA A 165 -36.84 -11.93 -20.30
CA ALA A 165 -36.77 -10.71 -21.12
C ALA A 165 -36.46 -9.42 -20.33
N SER A 166 -36.56 -9.42 -19.00
CA SER A 166 -36.37 -8.23 -18.17
C SER A 166 -34.96 -8.11 -17.56
N THR A 167 -34.14 -9.15 -17.66
CA THR A 167 -32.75 -9.12 -17.19
C THR A 167 -31.78 -8.71 -18.30
N THR A 168 -30.74 -7.97 -17.94
CA THR A 168 -29.61 -7.63 -18.81
C THR A 168 -28.38 -8.51 -18.51
N ARG A 169 -28.52 -9.54 -17.69
CA ARG A 169 -27.43 -10.47 -17.36
C ARG A 169 -27.52 -11.73 -18.22
N CYS A 170 -26.51 -11.93 -19.06
CA CYS A 170 -26.33 -13.15 -19.84
C CYS A 170 -25.95 -14.31 -18.91
N SER A 171 -26.68 -15.42 -18.96
CA SER A 171 -26.30 -16.68 -18.32
C SER A 171 -25.24 -17.42 -19.13
N ASN A 172 -25.23 -17.24 -20.46
CA ASN A 172 -24.23 -17.77 -21.38
C ASN A 172 -24.07 -16.83 -22.60
N ILE A 173 -22.94 -16.96 -23.31
CA ILE A 173 -22.67 -16.26 -24.57
C ILE A 173 -22.12 -17.23 -25.63
N THR A 174 -22.55 -17.08 -26.88
CA THR A 174 -22.02 -17.83 -28.04
C THR A 174 -21.84 -16.90 -29.25
N ASP A 175 -21.27 -17.44 -30.34
CA ASP A 175 -21.16 -16.76 -31.65
C ASP A 175 -20.46 -15.39 -31.57
N VAL A 176 -19.49 -15.29 -30.67
CA VAL A 176 -18.75 -14.05 -30.42
C VAL A 176 -17.86 -13.75 -31.63
N GLN A 177 -18.06 -12.59 -32.27
CA GLN A 177 -17.26 -12.12 -33.39
C GLN A 177 -16.88 -10.66 -33.21
N THR A 178 -15.61 -10.35 -33.49
CA THR A 178 -15.16 -8.95 -33.59
C THR A 178 -15.55 -8.37 -34.94
N TYR A 179 -16.26 -7.22 -34.95
CA TYR A 179 -16.60 -6.49 -36.18
C TYR A 179 -15.94 -5.10 -36.25
N GLN A 180 -15.37 -4.62 -35.15
CA GLN A 180 -14.66 -3.35 -35.08
C GLN A 180 -13.41 -3.47 -34.21
N ALA A 181 -12.29 -2.90 -34.67
CA ALA A 181 -11.06 -2.87 -33.91
C ALA A 181 -11.21 -2.11 -32.58
N ALA A 182 -10.51 -2.56 -31.53
CA ALA A 182 -10.33 -1.78 -30.32
C ALA A 182 -9.54 -0.56 -30.75
N LEU A 183 -10.19 0.59 -30.64
CA LEU A 183 -9.53 1.86 -30.73
C LEU A 183 -9.13 2.24 -29.30
N PRO A 184 -7.85 2.23 -28.93
CA PRO A 184 -7.28 3.45 -28.41
C PRO A 184 -7.19 4.37 -29.63
N ALA A 185 -8.31 5.03 -29.97
CA ALA A 185 -8.21 6.15 -30.89
C ALA A 185 -7.39 7.21 -30.15
N PRO A 186 -6.44 7.89 -30.81
CA PRO A 186 -5.86 9.10 -30.26
C PRO A 186 -7.00 10.00 -29.77
N ASN A 187 -7.08 10.20 -28.46
CA ASN A 187 -8.15 10.96 -27.81
C ASN A 187 -7.75 12.43 -27.83
N THR A 188 -7.62 12.96 -29.04
CA THR A 188 -7.25 14.35 -29.31
C THR A 188 -8.48 15.15 -29.65
N ASN A 189 -8.52 16.42 -29.22
CA ASN A 189 -9.65 17.32 -29.37
C ASN A 189 -10.94 16.81 -28.68
N VAL A 190 -10.78 16.13 -27.55
CA VAL A 190 -11.90 15.63 -26.75
C VAL A 190 -12.41 16.75 -25.84
N THR A 191 -13.69 17.08 -25.97
CA THR A 191 -14.39 17.96 -25.02
C THR A 191 -15.43 17.13 -24.28
N SER A 192 -15.18 16.91 -22.98
CA SER A 192 -16.06 16.12 -22.12
C SER A 192 -17.10 17.02 -21.46
N ARG A 193 -18.38 16.79 -21.78
CA ARG A 193 -19.53 17.40 -21.09
C ARG A 193 -19.91 16.49 -19.93
N VAL A 194 -19.60 16.91 -18.71
CA VAL A 194 -19.65 16.04 -17.52
C VAL A 194 -20.88 16.35 -16.66
N LEU A 195 -21.64 15.30 -16.34
CA LEU A 195 -22.68 15.34 -15.32
C LEU A 195 -22.22 14.58 -14.07
N VAL A 196 -22.06 15.28 -12.96
CA VAL A 196 -21.73 14.70 -11.66
C VAL A 196 -22.99 14.58 -10.81
N MET A 197 -23.33 13.36 -10.43
CA MET A 197 -24.50 13.02 -9.64
C MET A 197 -24.06 12.64 -8.23
N VAL A 198 -24.31 13.52 -7.26
CA VAL A 198 -23.98 13.29 -5.86
C VAL A 198 -25.14 12.56 -5.20
N VAL A 199 -24.97 11.24 -5.03
CA VAL A 199 -26.04 10.34 -4.64
C VAL A 199 -26.18 10.31 -3.12
N SER A 200 -27.42 10.44 -2.65
CA SER A 200 -27.82 10.26 -1.25
C SER A 200 -29.00 9.29 -1.18
N LEU A 201 -29.13 8.58 -0.07
CA LEU A 201 -30.19 7.58 0.11
C LEU A 201 -31.30 8.13 0.99
N SER A 202 -32.55 8.05 0.51
CA SER A 202 -33.72 8.23 1.36
C SER A 202 -33.95 6.98 2.22
N ASN A 203 -34.66 7.15 3.34
CA ASN A 203 -34.97 6.05 4.24
C ASN A 203 -35.80 4.97 3.53
N SER A 204 -35.48 3.70 3.74
CA SER A 204 -36.32 2.57 3.32
C SER A 204 -36.30 1.46 4.36
N SER A 205 -37.12 0.42 4.16
CA SER A 205 -37.07 -0.80 4.99
C SER A 205 -35.78 -1.61 4.79
N GLU A 206 -35.02 -1.33 3.73
CA GLU A 206 -33.83 -2.10 3.35
C GLU A 206 -32.52 -1.45 3.84
N CYS A 207 -32.47 -0.11 3.94
CA CYS A 207 -31.36 0.57 4.61
C CYS A 207 -31.70 1.97 5.11
N ASN A 208 -30.88 2.46 6.05
CA ASN A 208 -30.99 3.80 6.64
C ASN A 208 -30.59 4.91 5.67
N ILE A 209 -31.08 6.12 5.93
CA ILE A 209 -30.65 7.36 5.27
C ILE A 209 -29.12 7.46 5.29
N ARG A 210 -28.54 7.78 4.14
CA ARG A 210 -27.10 8.08 3.98
C ARG A 210 -26.94 9.36 3.17
N GLY A 211 -26.16 10.29 3.70
CA GLY A 211 -25.84 11.54 3.00
C GLY A 211 -24.91 11.29 1.81
N GLY A 212 -24.94 12.17 0.82
CA GLY A 212 -23.90 12.27 -0.21
C GLY A 212 -22.85 13.31 0.17
N ALA A 213 -21.84 13.48 -0.68
CA ALA A 213 -20.88 14.59 -0.55
C ALA A 213 -21.58 15.96 -0.64
N ASN A 214 -20.88 17.02 -0.23
CA ASN A 214 -21.40 18.38 -0.42
C ASN A 214 -21.28 18.80 -1.90
N VAL A 215 -22.42 19.04 -2.56
CA VAL A 215 -22.48 19.40 -3.99
C VAL A 215 -21.64 20.63 -4.34
N THR A 216 -21.66 21.67 -3.50
CA THR A 216 -20.85 22.88 -3.72
C THR A 216 -19.37 22.55 -3.69
N LYS A 217 -18.90 21.79 -2.69
CA LYS A 217 -17.50 21.36 -2.62
C LYS A 217 -17.08 20.52 -3.83
N VAL A 218 -17.94 19.61 -4.28
CA VAL A 218 -17.67 18.80 -5.48
C VAL A 218 -17.56 19.72 -6.70
N LYS A 219 -18.50 20.64 -6.90
CA LYS A 219 -18.45 21.63 -7.99
C LYS A 219 -17.18 22.48 -7.94
N ASP A 220 -16.81 22.94 -6.76
CA ASP A 220 -15.61 23.75 -6.53
C ASP A 220 -14.34 22.96 -6.87
N ALA A 221 -14.26 21.68 -6.51
CA ALA A 221 -13.12 20.81 -6.86
C ALA A 221 -12.91 20.71 -8.38
N PHE A 222 -13.98 20.74 -9.18
CA PHE A 222 -13.87 20.77 -10.65
C PHE A 222 -13.55 22.16 -11.22
N LEU A 223 -14.20 23.21 -10.72
CA LEU A 223 -14.28 24.51 -11.39
C LEU A 223 -13.44 25.63 -10.78
N LEU A 224 -12.92 25.49 -9.55
CA LEU A 224 -12.01 26.49 -9.00
C LEU A 224 -10.70 26.52 -9.81
N PRO A 225 -9.93 27.63 -9.74
CA PRO A 225 -8.59 27.67 -10.31
C PRO A 225 -7.76 26.51 -9.76
N ASN A 226 -7.09 25.79 -10.66
CA ASN A 226 -6.34 24.57 -10.38
C ASN A 226 -7.20 23.35 -10.00
N GLY A 227 -8.52 23.45 -10.17
CA GLY A 227 -9.44 22.32 -10.05
C GLY A 227 -9.27 21.32 -11.19
N TYR A 228 -10.13 20.30 -11.21
CA TYR A 228 -9.98 19.18 -12.12
C TYR A 228 -10.04 19.60 -13.59
N ALA A 229 -10.88 20.57 -13.96
CA ALA A 229 -10.92 21.05 -15.34
C ALA A 229 -9.56 21.60 -15.81
N ASP A 230 -8.86 22.35 -14.96
CA ASP A 230 -7.51 22.85 -15.25
C ASP A 230 -6.49 21.71 -15.25
N PHE A 231 -6.62 20.76 -14.32
CA PHE A 231 -5.72 19.61 -14.24
C PHE A 231 -5.77 18.76 -15.52
N PHE A 232 -6.96 18.43 -16.03
CA PHE A 232 -7.13 17.73 -17.31
C PHE A 232 -6.59 18.53 -18.50
N GLY A 233 -6.89 19.83 -18.57
CA GLY A 233 -6.40 20.69 -19.64
C GLY A 233 -4.86 20.77 -19.65
N ASN A 234 -4.23 20.90 -18.48
CA ASN A 234 -2.78 20.97 -18.35
C ASN A 234 -2.09 19.63 -18.68
N CYS A 235 -2.61 18.50 -18.18
CA CYS A 235 -2.00 17.20 -18.43
C CYS A 235 -2.16 16.70 -19.87
N SER A 236 -3.18 17.18 -20.58
CA SER A 236 -3.45 16.80 -21.97
C SER A 236 -2.96 17.82 -22.99
N TYR A 237 -2.36 18.94 -22.56
CA TYR A 237 -1.98 20.06 -23.43
C TYR A 237 -3.18 20.60 -24.24
N GLY A 238 -4.36 20.62 -23.60
CA GLY A 238 -5.63 21.02 -24.22
C GLY A 238 -6.24 19.99 -25.18
N LYS A 239 -5.61 18.82 -25.37
CA LYS A 239 -6.17 17.76 -26.24
C LYS A 239 -7.37 17.06 -25.62
N MET A 240 -7.52 17.14 -24.30
CA MET A 240 -8.73 16.78 -23.57
C MET A 240 -9.10 17.89 -22.59
N VAL A 241 -10.30 18.41 -22.71
CA VAL A 241 -10.82 19.45 -21.81
C VAL A 241 -12.15 19.02 -21.22
N LEU A 242 -12.37 19.37 -19.95
CA LEU A 242 -13.70 19.31 -19.36
C LEU A 242 -14.42 20.62 -19.73
N ASP A 243 -15.56 20.52 -20.39
CA ASP A 243 -16.38 21.67 -20.75
C ASP A 243 -16.90 22.32 -19.47
N ARG A 244 -16.31 23.45 -19.07
CA ARG A 244 -16.64 24.14 -17.82
C ARG A 244 -18.06 24.69 -17.82
N GLN A 245 -18.59 25.04 -18.98
CA GLN A 245 -19.93 25.61 -19.15
C GLN A 245 -20.99 24.51 -19.10
N ALA A 246 -20.68 23.34 -19.68
CA ALA A 246 -21.57 22.18 -19.61
C ALA A 246 -21.44 21.40 -18.30
N LEU A 247 -20.35 21.56 -17.53
CA LEU A 247 -20.14 20.81 -16.29
C LEU A 247 -21.24 21.11 -15.27
N THR A 248 -21.97 20.06 -14.90
CA THR A 248 -23.09 20.16 -13.97
C THR A 248 -22.93 19.19 -12.82
N VAL A 249 -23.09 19.69 -11.59
CA VAL A 249 -23.08 18.88 -10.36
C VAL A 249 -24.44 19.00 -9.70
N VAL A 250 -25.12 17.87 -9.49
CA VAL A 250 -26.47 17.81 -8.92
C VAL A 250 -26.52 16.91 -7.69
N SER A 251 -27.37 17.29 -6.73
CA SER A 251 -27.75 16.40 -5.63
C SER A 251 -28.81 15.44 -6.13
N THR A 252 -28.64 14.15 -5.86
CA THR A 252 -29.54 13.10 -6.33
C THR A 252 -29.97 12.23 -5.16
N VAL A 253 -31.20 12.41 -4.68
CA VAL A 253 -31.77 11.56 -3.62
C VAL A 253 -32.45 10.36 -4.27
N VAL A 254 -31.96 9.16 -4.01
CA VAL A 254 -32.53 7.92 -4.58
C VAL A 254 -33.13 7.05 -3.46
N PRO A 255 -34.21 6.29 -3.74
CA PRO A 255 -34.71 5.28 -2.81
C PRO A 255 -33.62 4.27 -2.47
N CYS A 256 -33.40 4.00 -1.17
CA CYS A 256 -32.52 2.89 -0.82
C CYS A 256 -33.13 1.56 -1.23
N THR A 257 -32.40 0.81 -2.06
CA THR A 257 -32.70 -0.57 -2.41
C THR A 257 -31.59 -1.51 -1.94
N ALA A 258 -31.88 -2.80 -1.80
CA ALA A 258 -30.93 -3.82 -1.41
C ALA A 258 -29.76 -3.90 -2.40
N ALA A 259 -30.04 -3.72 -3.70
CA ALA A 259 -29.02 -3.65 -4.73
C ALA A 259 -28.06 -2.46 -4.49
N ILE A 260 -28.59 -1.27 -4.19
CA ILE A 260 -27.76 -0.10 -3.88
C ILE A 260 -26.97 -0.30 -2.57
N ALA A 261 -27.61 -0.85 -1.54
CA ALA A 261 -26.97 -1.14 -0.26
C ALA A 261 -25.85 -2.18 -0.37
N GLN A 262 -25.88 -3.05 -1.38
CA GLN A 262 -24.83 -4.01 -1.73
C GLN A 262 -23.80 -3.47 -2.73
N CYS A 263 -23.79 -2.15 -2.95
CA CYS A 263 -22.93 -1.49 -3.93
C CYS A 263 -23.07 -2.05 -5.37
N ASN A 264 -24.29 -2.28 -5.83
CA ASN A 264 -24.55 -2.51 -7.25
C ASN A 264 -24.45 -1.16 -8.00
N GLU A 265 -23.34 -0.97 -8.69
CA GLU A 265 -23.00 0.26 -9.40
C GLU A 265 -23.97 0.62 -10.53
N ASP A 266 -24.56 -0.39 -11.18
CA ASP A 266 -25.59 -0.19 -12.22
C ASP A 266 -26.91 0.28 -11.60
N ALA A 267 -27.30 -0.29 -10.45
CA ALA A 267 -28.50 0.15 -9.74
C ALA A 267 -28.34 1.60 -9.23
N ILE A 268 -27.16 1.95 -8.72
CA ILE A 268 -26.82 3.33 -8.34
C ILE A 268 -26.92 4.26 -9.55
N ALA A 269 -26.28 3.89 -10.66
CA ALA A 269 -26.25 4.71 -11.88
C ALA A 269 -27.65 4.92 -12.48
N ALA A 270 -28.44 3.84 -12.60
CA ALA A 270 -29.79 3.88 -13.14
C ALA A 270 -30.73 4.71 -12.27
N ALA A 271 -30.71 4.50 -10.94
CA ALA A 271 -31.53 5.28 -10.01
C ALA A 271 -31.14 6.76 -10.04
N ALA A 272 -29.85 7.07 -10.10
CA ALA A 272 -29.36 8.45 -10.16
C ALA A 272 -29.80 9.15 -11.46
N LYS A 273 -29.63 8.50 -12.61
CA LYS A 273 -30.08 9.03 -13.91
C LYS A 273 -31.58 9.25 -13.94
N LEU A 274 -32.38 8.29 -13.47
CA LEU A 274 -33.84 8.43 -13.42
C LEU A 274 -34.25 9.65 -12.56
N GLN A 275 -33.65 9.79 -11.38
CA GLN A 275 -33.93 10.91 -10.50
C GLN A 275 -33.51 12.24 -11.12
N VAL A 276 -32.34 12.33 -11.76
CA VAL A 276 -31.88 13.57 -12.39
C VAL A 276 -32.73 13.95 -13.60
N ALA A 277 -33.15 12.98 -14.42
CA ALA A 277 -34.06 13.24 -15.53
C ALA A 277 -35.39 13.88 -15.05
N SER A 278 -35.89 13.47 -13.87
CA SER A 278 -37.11 14.05 -13.28
C SER A 278 -37.00 15.54 -12.93
N THR A 279 -35.78 16.06 -12.82
CA THR A 279 -35.50 17.49 -12.55
C THR A 279 -35.42 18.34 -13.82
N GLY A 280 -35.64 17.74 -15.01
CA GLY A 280 -35.59 18.42 -16.30
C GLY A 280 -34.19 18.50 -16.93
N VAL A 281 -33.15 17.99 -16.25
CA VAL A 281 -31.80 17.89 -16.79
C VAL A 281 -31.79 16.94 -17.99
N GLN A 282 -31.37 17.44 -19.14
CA GLN A 282 -31.29 16.69 -20.40
C GLN A 282 -30.04 15.80 -20.40
N ILE A 283 -30.15 14.57 -19.88
CA ILE A 283 -29.02 13.62 -19.73
C ILE A 283 -28.27 13.38 -21.06
N GLY A 284 -28.96 13.37 -22.19
CA GLY A 284 -28.35 13.21 -23.52
C GLY A 284 -27.43 14.37 -23.96
N SER A 285 -27.42 15.49 -23.23
CA SER A 285 -26.49 16.61 -23.47
C SER A 285 -25.11 16.41 -22.84
N TYR A 286 -24.90 15.32 -22.10
CA TYR A 286 -23.62 14.99 -21.47
C TYR A 286 -22.96 13.82 -22.17
N THR A 287 -21.62 13.82 -22.20
CA THR A 287 -20.84 12.72 -22.77
C THR A 287 -20.29 11.78 -21.70
N HIS A 288 -20.15 12.25 -20.46
CA HIS A 288 -19.62 11.47 -19.34
C HIS A 288 -20.46 11.66 -18.07
N PHE A 289 -20.57 10.59 -17.28
CA PHE A 289 -21.40 10.51 -16.08
C PHE A 289 -20.55 10.08 -14.89
N LEU A 290 -20.48 10.92 -13.87
CA LEU A 290 -19.74 10.64 -12.64
C LEU A 290 -20.74 10.47 -11.49
N TYR A 291 -20.62 9.40 -10.72
CA TYR A 291 -21.49 9.11 -9.59
C TYR A 291 -20.71 9.19 -8.29
N VAL A 292 -21.05 10.12 -7.41
CA VAL A 292 -20.49 10.16 -6.06
C VAL A 292 -21.41 9.34 -5.17
N ILE A 293 -20.93 8.19 -4.69
CA ILE A 293 -21.76 7.26 -3.93
C ILE A 293 -22.07 7.81 -2.52
N PRO A 294 -23.16 7.34 -1.88
CA PRO A 294 -23.48 7.71 -0.51
C PRO A 294 -22.39 7.39 0.50
N ASP A 295 -22.34 8.18 1.58
CA ASP A 295 -21.39 8.02 2.67
C ASP A 295 -21.47 6.64 3.34
N GLY A 296 -20.31 6.12 3.73
CA GLY A 296 -20.14 4.81 4.32
C GLY A 296 -20.39 3.61 3.38
N LEU A 297 -20.69 3.80 2.09
CA LEU A 297 -20.77 2.67 1.14
C LEU A 297 -19.39 2.22 0.62
N VAL A 298 -18.34 3.04 0.78
CA VAL A 298 -16.97 2.72 0.35
C VAL A 298 -16.49 1.36 0.89
N MET A 299 -16.81 1.02 2.14
CA MET A 299 -16.44 -0.26 2.75
C MET A 299 -17.17 -1.46 2.13
N THR A 300 -18.39 -1.25 1.62
CA THR A 300 -19.17 -2.28 0.93
C THR A 300 -18.70 -2.43 -0.52
N CYS A 301 -18.36 -1.32 -1.17
CA CYS A 301 -17.87 -1.30 -2.54
C CYS A 301 -16.46 -1.89 -2.68
N GLY A 302 -15.59 -1.68 -1.68
CA GLY A 302 -14.21 -2.17 -1.70
C GLY A 302 -13.29 -1.39 -2.65
N TRP A 303 -13.70 -0.21 -3.10
CA TRP A 303 -12.94 0.69 -3.96
C TRP A 303 -13.26 2.16 -3.65
N VAL A 304 -12.31 3.05 -3.88
CA VAL A 304 -12.48 4.52 -3.70
C VAL A 304 -12.88 5.21 -5.00
N GLY A 305 -12.53 4.61 -6.14
CA GLY A 305 -12.93 4.97 -7.50
C GLY A 305 -13.19 3.70 -8.32
N LEU A 306 -14.07 3.80 -9.32
CA LEU A 306 -14.34 2.75 -10.31
C LEU A 306 -14.65 3.42 -11.65
N GLY A 307 -14.07 2.93 -12.74
CA GLY A 307 -14.29 3.44 -14.09
C GLY A 307 -14.63 2.32 -15.07
N GLU A 308 -15.45 2.63 -16.08
CA GLU A 308 -15.62 1.76 -17.24
C GLU A 308 -14.39 1.81 -18.15
N LEU A 309 -13.94 0.64 -18.62
CA LEU A 309 -12.77 0.48 -19.46
C LEU A 309 -13.09 -0.16 -20.82
N PRO A 310 -13.04 0.59 -21.93
CA PRO A 310 -13.40 2.01 -22.01
C PRO A 310 -14.92 2.20 -21.82
N GLY A 311 -15.36 3.44 -21.66
CA GLY A 311 -16.77 3.74 -21.41
C GLY A 311 -17.05 5.22 -21.24
N THR A 312 -18.05 5.56 -20.45
CA THR A 312 -18.40 6.98 -20.15
C THR A 312 -18.82 7.19 -18.70
N GLN A 313 -18.69 6.16 -17.87
CA GLN A 313 -19.17 6.17 -16.49
C GLN A 313 -18.03 5.92 -15.52
N SER A 314 -18.07 6.65 -14.40
CA SER A 314 -17.17 6.46 -13.26
C SER A 314 -17.91 6.69 -11.94
N TRP A 315 -17.51 5.98 -10.90
CA TRP A 315 -18.07 6.06 -9.55
C TRP A 315 -16.98 6.41 -8.54
N PHE A 316 -17.32 7.19 -7.52
CA PHE A 316 -16.37 7.69 -6.53
C PHE A 316 -16.95 7.63 -5.13
N SER A 317 -16.13 7.26 -4.17
CA SER A 317 -16.40 7.52 -2.74
C SER A 317 -16.50 9.03 -2.46
N PRO A 318 -17.31 9.45 -1.46
CA PRO A 318 -17.57 10.87 -1.18
C PRO A 318 -16.46 11.55 -0.34
N ASP A 319 -15.26 10.98 -0.26
CA ASP A 319 -14.18 11.38 0.65
C ASP A 319 -12.90 11.86 -0.06
N SER A 320 -11.84 12.11 0.72
CA SER A 320 -10.55 12.63 0.24
C SER A 320 -9.78 11.68 -0.67
N MET A 321 -10.10 10.39 -0.68
CA MET A 321 -9.49 9.40 -1.57
C MET A 321 -10.34 9.14 -2.82
N GLY A 322 -11.62 9.51 -2.81
CA GLY A 322 -12.52 9.40 -3.96
C GLY A 322 -12.65 10.71 -4.73
N ILE A 323 -13.84 11.32 -4.72
CA ILE A 323 -14.17 12.49 -5.54
C ILE A 323 -13.31 13.72 -5.24
N PHE A 324 -12.69 13.79 -4.05
CA PHE A 324 -11.81 14.89 -3.67
C PHE A 324 -10.31 14.61 -3.90
N SER A 325 -9.97 13.46 -4.51
CA SER A 325 -8.64 13.12 -5.01
C SER A 325 -8.60 13.38 -6.52
N LYS A 326 -7.77 14.34 -6.96
CA LYS A 326 -7.67 14.66 -8.40
C LYS A 326 -7.04 13.53 -9.20
N GLY A 327 -6.08 12.79 -8.62
CA GLY A 327 -5.46 11.61 -9.22
C GLY A 327 -6.50 10.55 -9.47
N THR A 328 -7.33 10.24 -8.47
CA THR A 328 -8.43 9.28 -8.60
C THR A 328 -9.47 9.73 -9.63
N VAL A 329 -9.89 11.00 -9.63
CA VAL A 329 -10.81 11.51 -10.65
C VAL A 329 -10.23 11.40 -12.06
N MET A 330 -8.93 11.69 -12.23
CA MET A 330 -8.25 11.50 -13.50
C MET A 330 -8.15 10.03 -13.89
N GLN A 331 -7.76 9.15 -12.97
CA GLN A 331 -7.69 7.69 -13.16
C GLN A 331 -8.99 7.14 -13.73
N GLU A 332 -10.10 7.37 -13.03
CA GLU A 332 -11.37 6.73 -13.36
C GLU A 332 -11.97 7.27 -14.66
N ILE A 333 -11.69 8.52 -15.01
CA ILE A 333 -12.06 9.09 -16.30
C ILE A 333 -11.13 8.56 -17.39
N LEU A 334 -9.83 8.40 -17.14
CA LEU A 334 -8.89 7.86 -18.15
C LEU A 334 -9.14 6.37 -18.45
N HIS A 335 -9.72 5.61 -17.52
CA HIS A 335 -10.31 4.31 -17.84
C HIS A 335 -11.34 4.41 -18.97
N ASN A 336 -12.20 5.44 -18.96
CA ASN A 336 -13.19 5.65 -20.02
C ASN A 336 -12.56 5.81 -21.41
N PHE A 337 -11.27 6.19 -21.45
CA PHE A 337 -10.45 6.36 -22.65
C PHE A 337 -9.52 5.19 -22.96
N GLY A 338 -9.63 4.07 -22.23
CA GLY A 338 -8.89 2.86 -22.53
C GLY A 338 -7.55 2.72 -21.81
N LEU A 339 -7.22 3.59 -20.85
CA LEU A 339 -6.03 3.41 -20.03
C LEU A 339 -6.27 2.44 -18.88
N PHE A 340 -5.23 1.71 -18.52
CA PHE A 340 -5.22 0.72 -17.44
C PHE A 340 -4.40 1.27 -16.27
N HIS A 341 -4.49 0.61 -15.11
CA HIS A 341 -3.71 1.02 -13.95
C HIS A 341 -2.19 0.99 -14.25
N GLY A 342 -1.47 1.90 -13.62
CA GLY A 342 -0.02 1.97 -13.59
C GLY A 342 0.53 1.03 -12.52
N TYR A 343 1.70 0.46 -12.80
CA TYR A 343 2.33 -0.55 -11.97
C TYR A 343 3.73 -0.13 -11.53
N LYS A 344 4.22 -0.77 -10.48
CA LYS A 344 5.63 -0.72 -10.09
C LYS A 344 6.00 -2.07 -9.51
N ASP A 345 7.08 -2.69 -9.98
CA ASP A 345 7.55 -3.98 -9.43
C ASP A 345 6.43 -5.05 -9.35
N GLY A 346 5.62 -5.16 -10.41
CA GLY A 346 4.48 -6.10 -10.48
C GLY A 346 3.23 -5.66 -9.70
N MET A 347 3.33 -4.59 -8.89
CA MET A 347 2.22 -4.06 -8.11
C MET A 347 1.34 -3.11 -8.88
N GLU A 348 0.05 -3.45 -8.96
CA GLU A 348 -0.98 -2.51 -9.40
C GLU A 348 -1.05 -1.30 -8.46
N TYR A 349 -1.21 -0.11 -9.03
CA TYR A 349 -1.33 1.20 -8.36
C TYR A 349 -0.05 1.80 -7.76
N GLU A 350 1.03 1.04 -7.60
CA GLU A 350 2.25 1.53 -6.92
C GLU A 350 3.12 2.49 -7.76
N ASP A 351 2.67 2.86 -8.97
CA ASP A 351 3.24 3.99 -9.70
C ASP A 351 2.67 5.34 -9.21
N TYR A 352 3.32 5.91 -8.19
CA TYR A 352 2.98 7.24 -7.66
C TYR A 352 3.37 8.39 -8.61
N SER A 353 3.94 8.12 -9.79
CA SER A 353 4.35 9.14 -10.77
C SER A 353 3.27 9.45 -11.82
N THR A 354 2.13 8.78 -11.76
CA THR A 354 1.00 8.97 -12.68
C THR A 354 -0.34 8.83 -11.97
N ALA A 355 -1.36 9.52 -12.46
CA ALA A 355 -2.75 9.31 -12.08
C ALA A 355 -3.29 7.91 -12.40
N MET A 356 -2.62 7.12 -13.24
CA MET A 356 -3.03 5.72 -13.42
C MET A 356 -2.56 4.80 -12.29
N GLY A 357 -1.64 5.25 -11.44
CA GLY A 357 -1.37 4.65 -10.14
C GLY A 357 -1.88 5.56 -9.01
N PHE A 358 -1.23 5.55 -7.86
CA PHE A 358 -1.61 6.41 -6.73
C PHE A 358 -1.10 7.86 -6.82
N GLY A 359 -0.60 8.30 -7.98
CA GLY A 359 -0.04 9.63 -8.16
C GLY A 359 -1.08 10.72 -8.38
N ASP A 360 -0.96 11.84 -7.68
CA ASP A 360 -1.72 13.07 -7.95
C ASP A 360 -1.08 13.90 -9.09
N SER A 361 -0.72 13.25 -10.19
CA SER A 361 0.12 13.82 -11.26
C SER A 361 -0.41 13.44 -12.64
N CYS A 362 0.14 14.03 -13.70
CA CYS A 362 -0.27 13.72 -15.07
C CYS A 362 0.06 12.28 -15.46
N PRO A 363 -0.58 11.76 -16.53
CA PRO A 363 -0.26 10.45 -17.09
C PRO A 363 1.24 10.29 -17.39
N SER A 364 1.74 9.06 -17.26
CA SER A 364 3.12 8.71 -17.57
C SER A 364 3.40 8.86 -19.08
N ALA A 365 4.67 8.84 -19.48
CA ALA A 365 5.06 8.95 -20.89
C ALA A 365 4.38 7.92 -21.83
N PRO A 366 4.35 6.61 -21.53
CA PRO A 366 3.62 5.66 -22.36
C PRO A 366 2.11 5.91 -22.40
N GLU A 367 1.50 6.36 -21.30
CA GLU A 367 0.07 6.71 -21.27
C GLU A 367 -0.22 7.94 -22.13
N LEU A 368 0.59 8.99 -22.03
CA LEU A 368 0.51 10.18 -22.89
C LEU A 368 0.67 9.82 -24.38
N TRP A 369 1.58 8.91 -24.70
CA TRP A 369 1.75 8.39 -26.06
C TRP A 369 0.52 7.63 -26.54
N ARG A 370 -0.02 6.70 -25.73
CA ARG A 370 -1.22 5.91 -26.08
C ARG A 370 -2.47 6.78 -26.27
N LEU A 371 -2.62 7.83 -25.49
CA LEU A 371 -3.71 8.81 -25.65
C LEU A 371 -3.53 9.71 -26.88
N GLY A 372 -2.35 9.74 -27.51
CA GLY A 372 -2.00 10.72 -28.54
C GLY A 372 -1.83 12.14 -27.99
N TRP A 373 -1.59 12.26 -26.69
CA TRP A 373 -1.42 13.53 -25.99
C TRP A 373 -0.02 14.10 -26.16
N ALA A 374 0.99 13.23 -26.20
CA ALA A 374 2.36 13.64 -26.47
C ALA A 374 3.06 12.72 -27.48
N THR A 375 4.17 13.19 -28.06
CA THR A 375 5.00 12.45 -29.01
C THR A 375 6.43 12.28 -28.51
N PRO A 376 7.13 11.21 -28.91
CA PRO A 376 8.54 11.06 -28.63
C PRO A 376 9.38 12.10 -29.39
N LEU A 377 10.50 12.50 -28.76
CA LEU A 377 11.59 13.27 -29.36
C LEU A 377 12.32 12.42 -30.40
N VAL A 378 12.54 11.15 -30.05
CA VAL A 378 13.20 10.15 -30.87
C VAL A 378 12.67 8.77 -30.52
N GLN A 379 12.64 7.88 -31.50
CA GLN A 379 12.38 6.46 -31.35
C GLN A 379 13.64 5.67 -31.71
N LEU A 380 14.19 4.95 -30.73
CA LEU A 380 15.43 4.18 -30.85
C LEU A 380 15.11 2.70 -31.01
N ASN A 381 15.74 2.04 -31.98
CA ASN A 381 15.71 0.60 -32.22
C ASN A 381 17.01 0.16 -32.90
N SER A 382 17.17 -1.11 -33.21
CA SER A 382 18.39 -1.67 -33.85
C SER A 382 18.80 -0.97 -35.15
N SER A 383 17.85 -0.36 -35.87
CA SER A 383 18.13 0.37 -37.12
C SER A 383 18.55 1.83 -36.92
N SER A 384 18.11 2.46 -35.82
CA SER A 384 18.35 3.88 -35.54
C SER A 384 19.31 4.14 -34.38
N PHE A 385 19.75 3.10 -33.69
CA PHE A 385 20.58 3.20 -32.50
C PHE A 385 21.85 2.35 -32.61
N PRO A 386 23.02 2.97 -32.88
CA PRO A 386 24.26 2.24 -33.08
C PRO A 386 24.76 1.56 -31.80
N LEU A 387 25.27 0.34 -31.97
CA LEU A 387 25.86 -0.43 -30.89
C LEU A 387 27.12 0.26 -30.32
N ALA A 388 27.28 0.14 -29.00
CA ALA A 388 28.43 0.60 -28.22
C ALA A 388 28.76 2.10 -28.39
N THR A 389 27.77 2.90 -28.82
CA THR A 389 27.94 4.33 -29.08
C THR A 389 26.93 5.13 -28.27
N TYR A 390 27.41 6.16 -27.55
CA TYR A 390 26.55 7.09 -26.83
C TYR A 390 25.85 8.07 -27.77
N ASN A 391 24.52 8.12 -27.70
CA ASN A 391 23.69 9.18 -28.27
C ASN A 391 23.19 10.08 -27.15
N THR A 392 23.37 11.40 -27.29
CA THR A 392 22.96 12.39 -26.28
C THR A 392 21.80 13.23 -26.79
N PHE A 393 20.79 13.40 -25.96
CA PHE A 393 19.57 14.15 -26.24
C PHE A 393 19.35 15.22 -25.16
N THR A 394 18.85 16.39 -25.56
CA THR A 394 18.30 17.36 -24.60
C THR A 394 16.80 17.11 -24.49
N LEU A 395 16.37 16.55 -23.36
CA LEU A 395 15.00 16.13 -23.13
C LEU A 395 14.24 17.21 -22.35
N PRO A 396 13.21 17.85 -22.93
CA PRO A 396 12.34 18.78 -22.20
C PRO A 396 11.44 18.07 -21.20
N ALA A 397 11.06 18.78 -20.14
CA ALA A 397 10.08 18.31 -19.17
C ALA A 397 8.70 18.17 -19.81
N THR A 398 7.94 17.15 -19.41
CA THR A 398 6.62 16.84 -19.99
C THR A 398 5.66 18.02 -19.96
N PHE A 399 5.63 18.79 -18.88
CA PHE A 399 4.69 19.92 -18.74
C PHE A 399 4.88 21.05 -19.78
N LEU A 400 6.00 21.11 -20.50
CA LEU A 400 6.30 22.17 -21.47
C LEU A 400 5.45 22.08 -22.74
N GLY A 401 4.96 20.88 -23.11
CA GLY A 401 4.12 20.73 -24.28
C GLY A 401 3.98 19.29 -24.77
N PRO A 402 3.23 19.08 -25.87
CA PRO A 402 2.93 17.75 -26.38
C PRO A 402 4.05 17.16 -27.25
N THR A 403 4.99 17.95 -27.75
CA THR A 403 5.92 17.51 -28.79
C THR A 403 7.31 17.26 -28.23
N GLY A 404 7.83 16.05 -28.45
CA GLY A 404 9.23 15.74 -28.19
C GLY A 404 9.60 15.67 -26.71
N VAL A 405 8.68 15.23 -25.85
CA VAL A 405 8.85 15.24 -24.38
C VAL A 405 9.20 13.87 -23.78
N MET A 406 9.49 12.89 -24.62
CA MET A 406 9.91 11.56 -24.18
C MET A 406 10.85 10.90 -25.20
N ILE A 407 11.66 9.94 -24.77
CA ILE A 407 12.42 9.05 -25.67
C ILE A 407 11.74 7.69 -25.62
N LYS A 408 11.40 7.11 -26.78
CA LYS A 408 10.88 5.74 -26.88
C LYS A 408 12.00 4.82 -27.33
N ILE A 409 12.22 3.70 -26.64
CA ILE A 409 13.23 2.71 -27.00
C ILE A 409 12.55 1.36 -27.22
N GLN A 410 12.76 0.79 -28.39
CA GLN A 410 12.32 -0.55 -28.79
C GLN A 410 13.55 -1.45 -28.86
N PRO A 411 13.87 -2.19 -27.79
CA PRO A 411 15.04 -3.06 -27.72
C PRO A 411 14.87 -4.35 -28.53
N ASP A 412 14.57 -4.21 -29.82
CA ASP A 412 14.39 -5.29 -30.80
C ASP A 412 15.69 -6.10 -31.02
N TRP A 413 16.86 -5.54 -30.65
CA TRP A 413 18.14 -6.25 -30.57
C TRP A 413 18.21 -7.35 -29.50
N LEU A 414 17.20 -7.48 -28.65
CA LEU A 414 17.05 -8.61 -27.73
C LEU A 414 16.44 -9.84 -28.43
N ASP A 415 16.09 -9.73 -29.72
CA ASP A 415 15.53 -10.79 -30.56
C ASP A 415 14.34 -11.47 -29.88
N THR A 416 14.37 -12.79 -29.67
CA THR A 416 13.28 -13.56 -29.07
C THR A 416 12.96 -13.15 -27.62
N PHE A 417 13.85 -12.43 -26.93
CA PHE A 417 13.64 -11.89 -25.58
C PHE A 417 13.01 -10.49 -25.55
N TYR A 418 12.81 -9.85 -26.70
CA TYR A 418 12.14 -8.56 -26.77
C TYR A 418 10.66 -8.71 -26.38
N ARG A 419 10.30 -8.10 -25.24
CA ARG A 419 8.94 -8.12 -24.69
C ARG A 419 8.43 -6.75 -24.26
N LYS A 420 9.32 -5.77 -24.05
CA LYS A 420 8.96 -4.46 -23.49
C LYS A 420 9.62 -3.33 -24.28
N ASN A 421 8.87 -2.24 -24.45
CA ASN A 421 9.38 -0.93 -24.85
C ASN A 421 9.69 -0.10 -23.62
N LEU A 422 10.69 0.78 -23.71
CA LEU A 422 11.02 1.74 -22.67
C LEU A 422 10.63 3.16 -23.07
N TYR A 423 10.24 3.95 -22.08
CA TYR A 423 9.94 5.36 -22.19
C TYR A 423 10.76 6.12 -21.16
N LEU A 424 11.53 7.11 -21.63
CA LEU A 424 12.29 8.02 -20.77
C LEU A 424 11.64 9.40 -20.83
N ALA A 425 11.28 9.98 -19.70
CA ALA A 425 10.68 11.31 -19.64
C ALA A 425 11.16 12.11 -18.44
N LEU A 426 11.51 13.37 -18.65
CA LEU A 426 11.80 14.30 -17.57
C LEU A 426 10.48 14.78 -16.95
N ARG A 427 10.30 14.54 -15.65
CA ARG A 427 9.12 15.00 -14.90
C ARG A 427 9.53 16.13 -13.96
N VAL A 428 8.75 17.21 -13.92
CA VAL A 428 9.02 18.40 -13.11
C VAL A 428 7.71 18.86 -12.50
N LYS A 429 7.75 19.31 -11.25
CA LYS A 429 6.59 19.75 -10.46
C LYS A 429 6.05 21.10 -10.96
N ALA A 430 5.34 21.08 -12.09
CA ALA A 430 4.78 22.26 -12.73
C ALA A 430 3.50 21.94 -13.53
N ALA A 431 2.65 22.96 -13.73
CA ALA A 431 1.36 22.87 -14.43
C ALA A 431 0.47 21.72 -13.92
N GLY A 432 0.23 20.68 -14.74
CA GLY A 432 -0.55 19.52 -14.32
C GLY A 432 0.19 18.67 -13.27
N ASP A 433 1.51 18.59 -13.38
CA ASP A 433 2.39 17.88 -12.43
C ASP A 433 2.69 18.68 -11.15
N ARG A 434 1.90 19.71 -10.82
CA ARG A 434 2.13 20.56 -9.62
C ARG A 434 2.23 19.80 -8.29
N ASP A 435 1.63 18.61 -8.20
CA ASP A 435 1.61 17.77 -6.99
C ASP A 435 2.45 16.49 -7.16
N LEU A 436 3.30 16.46 -8.20
CA LEU A 436 4.28 15.41 -8.39
C LEU A 436 5.16 15.28 -7.14
N LEU A 437 5.34 14.04 -6.67
CA LEU A 437 6.18 13.74 -5.52
C LEU A 437 7.65 14.05 -5.79
N GLU A 438 8.38 14.44 -4.75
CA GLU A 438 9.78 14.88 -4.88
C GLU A 438 10.71 13.78 -5.41
N GLN A 439 10.36 12.51 -5.20
CA GLN A 439 11.11 11.40 -5.75
C GLN A 439 11.12 11.35 -7.30
N PHE A 440 10.18 12.04 -7.97
CA PHE A 440 10.08 12.14 -9.42
C PHE A 440 10.40 13.54 -9.97
N ASN A 441 10.36 14.56 -9.12
CA ASN A 441 10.52 15.96 -9.50
C ASN A 441 11.96 16.27 -9.93
N GLY A 442 12.15 16.81 -11.13
CA GLY A 442 13.46 17.14 -11.70
C GLY A 442 14.29 15.90 -12.05
N LYS A 443 13.63 14.76 -12.28
CA LYS A 443 14.29 13.48 -12.55
C LYS A 443 13.80 12.85 -13.85
N LEU A 444 14.62 11.95 -14.38
CA LEU A 444 14.26 11.11 -15.52
C LEU A 444 13.46 9.91 -15.00
N ASN A 445 12.17 9.85 -15.32
CA ASN A 445 11.32 8.70 -15.05
C ASN A 445 11.46 7.68 -16.20
N ILE A 446 11.50 6.41 -15.83
CA ILE A 446 11.72 5.28 -16.76
C ILE A 446 10.56 4.33 -16.60
N HIS A 447 9.75 4.25 -17.65
CA HIS A 447 8.60 3.36 -17.72
C HIS A 447 8.83 2.27 -18.77
N GLU A 448 8.23 1.11 -18.56
CA GLU A 448 8.16 0.04 -19.54
C GLU A 448 6.72 -0.34 -19.86
N LEU A 449 6.51 -0.87 -21.06
CA LEU A 449 5.21 -1.33 -21.54
C LEU A 449 5.38 -2.51 -22.49
N ASP A 450 4.43 -3.45 -22.49
CA ASP A 450 4.44 -4.60 -23.39
C ASP A 450 4.57 -4.22 -24.87
N SER A 451 5.61 -4.73 -25.53
CA SER A 451 5.91 -4.35 -26.91
C SER A 451 4.87 -4.86 -27.90
N THR A 452 4.19 -5.98 -27.60
CA THR A 452 3.14 -6.52 -28.48
C THR A 452 1.92 -5.58 -28.51
N ILE A 453 1.61 -4.97 -27.37
CA ILE A 453 0.47 -4.07 -27.17
C ILE A 453 0.84 -2.60 -27.50
N ASP A 454 2.10 -2.23 -27.34
CA ASP A 454 2.57 -0.87 -27.60
C ASP A 454 2.97 -0.61 -29.06
N ASN A 455 3.42 -1.65 -29.78
CA ASN A 455 3.71 -1.53 -31.21
C ASN A 455 2.45 -1.67 -32.07
N SER A 456 1.38 -2.25 -31.52
CA SER A 456 0.07 -2.31 -32.16
C SER A 456 -0.99 -1.93 -31.14
N PHE A 457 -1.54 -0.73 -31.26
CA PHE A 457 -2.63 -0.25 -30.39
C PHE A 457 -3.91 -1.08 -30.55
N SER A 458 -3.99 -1.90 -31.59
CA SER A 458 -5.05 -2.87 -31.79
C SER A 458 -4.76 -4.22 -31.14
N ALA A 459 -3.51 -4.55 -30.75
CA ALA A 459 -3.24 -5.86 -30.17
C ALA A 459 -4.06 -6.10 -28.90
N ALA A 460 -4.43 -7.37 -28.70
CA ALA A 460 -5.15 -7.78 -27.51
C ALA A 460 -4.21 -7.81 -26.29
N GLY A 461 -4.74 -7.49 -25.11
CA GLY A 461 -4.07 -7.62 -23.83
C GLY A 461 -4.30 -6.42 -22.91
N ASN A 462 -3.77 -6.51 -21.70
CA ASN A 462 -3.68 -5.40 -20.75
C ASN A 462 -2.37 -4.63 -21.04
N PRO A 463 -2.41 -3.35 -21.49
CA PRO A 463 -1.23 -2.50 -21.64
C PRO A 463 -0.69 -2.08 -20.27
N THR A 464 -0.19 -3.04 -19.48
CA THR A 464 0.42 -2.78 -18.19
C THR A 464 1.64 -1.88 -18.38
N VAL A 465 1.49 -0.63 -17.94
CA VAL A 465 2.57 0.35 -17.83
C VAL A 465 3.20 0.20 -16.46
N SER A 466 4.52 0.03 -16.40
CA SER A 466 5.24 -0.09 -15.13
C SER A 466 6.37 0.92 -15.04
N ILE A 467 6.49 1.63 -13.92
CA ILE A 467 7.70 2.40 -13.63
C ILE A 467 8.78 1.47 -13.09
N ILE A 468 9.97 1.50 -13.72
CA ILE A 468 11.10 0.63 -13.37
C ILE A 468 12.31 1.39 -12.83
N GLY A 469 12.21 2.71 -12.74
CA GLY A 469 13.28 3.52 -12.17
C GLY A 469 13.07 5.02 -12.30
N THR A 470 13.83 5.74 -11.50
CA THR A 470 13.99 7.19 -11.58
C THR A 470 15.47 7.51 -11.46
N LEU A 471 15.96 8.43 -12.28
CA LEU A 471 17.37 8.82 -12.28
C LEU A 471 17.50 10.31 -11.97
N ALA A 472 18.30 10.60 -10.93
CA ALA A 472 18.63 11.96 -10.55
C ALA A 472 19.61 12.60 -11.55
N PRO A 473 19.67 13.94 -11.63
CA PRO A 473 20.69 14.63 -12.40
C PRO A 473 22.11 14.19 -11.99
N GLY A 474 22.99 13.98 -12.96
CA GLY A 474 24.37 13.52 -12.74
C GLY A 474 24.52 12.02 -12.47
N SER A 475 23.44 11.24 -12.49
CA SER A 475 23.50 9.79 -12.24
C SER A 475 23.71 8.97 -13.52
N SER A 476 24.12 7.71 -13.36
CA SER A 476 24.25 6.73 -14.43
C SER A 476 23.75 5.36 -13.98
N VAL A 477 23.17 4.58 -14.88
CA VAL A 477 22.69 3.23 -14.57
C VAL A 477 22.78 2.31 -15.80
N ALA A 478 23.13 1.05 -15.55
CA ALA A 478 23.04 -0.02 -16.54
C ALA A 478 21.73 -0.81 -16.34
N TYR A 479 20.95 -0.93 -17.42
CA TYR A 479 19.80 -1.79 -17.54
C TYR A 479 20.19 -3.05 -18.32
N PHE A 480 20.79 -4.04 -17.65
CA PHE A 480 21.31 -5.25 -18.29
C PHE A 480 20.24 -6.06 -19.04
N ASN A 481 19.01 -6.14 -18.52
CA ASN A 481 17.90 -6.82 -19.21
C ASN A 481 17.56 -6.18 -20.57
N TYR A 482 17.93 -4.91 -20.76
CA TYR A 482 17.74 -4.16 -21.98
C TYR A 482 19.02 -3.95 -22.78
N LYS A 483 20.17 -4.35 -22.21
CA LYS A 483 21.51 -4.03 -22.68
C LYS A 483 21.71 -2.54 -22.95
N LEU A 484 21.26 -1.70 -22.01
CA LEU A 484 21.30 -0.25 -22.12
C LEU A 484 22.11 0.38 -20.98
N GLN A 485 22.94 1.36 -21.30
CA GLN A 485 23.57 2.27 -20.35
C GLN A 485 22.92 3.65 -20.49
N LEU A 486 22.46 4.21 -19.37
CA LEU A 486 21.92 5.56 -19.30
C LEU A 486 22.84 6.46 -18.47
N LEU A 487 23.06 7.68 -18.92
CA LEU A 487 23.70 8.75 -18.18
C LEU A 487 22.80 9.97 -18.22
N VAL A 488 22.62 10.60 -17.07
CA VAL A 488 21.77 11.77 -16.92
C VAL A 488 22.68 12.95 -16.56
N GLY A 489 22.67 13.98 -17.40
CA GLY A 489 23.41 15.22 -17.16
C GLY A 489 22.79 16.08 -16.06
N ALA A 490 23.25 17.33 -15.98
CA ALA A 490 22.64 18.32 -15.08
C ALA A 490 21.22 18.69 -15.55
N PHE A 491 20.33 18.94 -14.59
CA PHE A 491 19.00 19.51 -14.86
C PHE A 491 19.13 21.03 -14.99
N ASP A 492 18.71 21.57 -16.14
CA ASP A 492 18.58 23.01 -16.34
C ASP A 492 17.19 23.45 -15.87
N SER A 493 17.13 24.01 -14.67
CA SER A 493 15.87 24.47 -14.08
C SER A 493 15.25 25.68 -14.79
N LYS A 494 16.04 26.45 -15.56
CA LYS A 494 15.54 27.60 -16.33
C LYS A 494 14.89 27.14 -17.62
N ALA A 495 15.55 26.22 -18.34
CA ALA A 495 15.02 25.63 -19.56
C ALA A 495 13.99 24.52 -19.28
N SER A 496 13.98 23.98 -18.05
CA SER A 496 13.24 22.76 -17.69
C SER A 496 13.60 21.59 -18.61
N THR A 497 14.90 21.39 -18.85
CA THR A 497 15.45 20.34 -19.70
C THR A 497 16.52 19.54 -18.96
N ILE A 498 16.80 18.32 -19.42
CA ILE A 498 17.90 17.49 -18.91
C ILE A 498 18.62 16.82 -20.08
N SER A 499 19.94 16.72 -20.01
CA SER A 499 20.70 15.93 -20.98
C SER A 499 20.57 14.44 -20.64
N VAL A 500 20.15 13.63 -21.60
CA VAL A 500 20.04 12.16 -21.46
C VAL A 500 20.95 11.52 -22.50
N THR A 501 21.93 10.75 -22.05
CA THR A 501 22.84 10.01 -22.90
C THR A 501 22.53 8.52 -22.78
N VAL A 502 22.29 7.86 -23.92
CA VAL A 502 21.87 6.45 -24.01
C VAL A 502 22.92 5.71 -24.85
N CYS A 503 23.33 4.52 -24.41
CA CYS A 503 24.12 3.59 -25.23
C CYS A 503 23.56 2.17 -25.13
N GLN A 504 23.52 1.46 -26.26
CA GLN A 504 23.27 0.03 -26.33
C GLN A 504 24.61 -0.74 -26.24
N PHE A 505 24.69 -1.79 -25.42
CA PHE A 505 25.88 -2.65 -25.33
C PHE A 505 25.57 -4.12 -25.66
N ILE A 506 26.58 -4.97 -25.83
CA ILE A 506 26.40 -6.42 -25.98
C ILE A 506 26.57 -7.11 -24.63
N SER A 507 27.73 -6.93 -24.00
CA SER A 507 28.15 -7.68 -22.82
C SER A 507 28.12 -6.82 -21.57
N GLY A 508 28.58 -5.57 -21.67
CA GLY A 508 28.59 -4.65 -20.53
C GLY A 508 28.73 -3.18 -20.92
N PRO A 509 28.43 -2.26 -19.99
CA PRO A 509 28.43 -0.82 -20.23
C PRO A 509 29.81 -0.25 -20.58
N ASP A 510 30.91 -0.94 -20.26
CA ASP A 510 32.29 -0.50 -20.58
C ASP A 510 32.58 -0.45 -22.09
N GLU A 511 31.79 -1.17 -22.88
CA GLU A 511 31.83 -1.14 -24.35
C GLU A 511 31.43 0.24 -24.90
N CYS A 512 30.58 0.97 -24.18
CA CYS A 512 30.02 2.24 -24.62
C CYS A 512 31.07 3.34 -24.74
N LYS A 513 31.27 3.85 -25.95
CA LYS A 513 32.13 4.99 -26.25
C LYS A 513 31.32 6.16 -26.76
N PHE A 514 31.80 7.37 -26.49
CA PHE A 514 31.28 8.53 -27.22
C PHE A 514 31.69 8.40 -28.68
N ALA A 515 30.75 8.68 -29.60
CA ALA A 515 31.09 8.73 -31.02
C ALA A 515 32.32 9.63 -31.17
N SER A 516 33.38 9.11 -31.81
CA SER A 516 34.53 9.92 -32.13
C SER A 516 34.01 11.08 -32.97
N VAL A 517 33.99 12.27 -32.38
CA VAL A 517 33.70 13.49 -33.12
C VAL A 517 34.72 13.46 -34.26
N PRO A 518 34.29 13.35 -35.53
CA PRO A 518 35.24 13.41 -36.64
C PRO A 518 36.08 14.65 -36.38
N PRO A 519 37.43 14.55 -36.36
CA PRO A 519 38.27 15.71 -36.07
C PRO A 519 37.73 16.83 -36.96
N MET A 520 37.15 17.86 -36.35
CA MET A 520 36.64 19.01 -37.10
C MET A 520 37.78 19.36 -38.04
N MET A 521 37.56 19.25 -39.36
CA MET A 521 38.51 19.74 -40.32
C MET A 521 38.58 21.24 -40.09
N ILE A 522 39.46 21.66 -39.17
CA ILE A 522 39.92 23.02 -39.07
C ILE A 522 40.48 23.29 -40.46
N PRO A 523 39.92 24.24 -41.24
CA PRO A 523 40.43 24.54 -42.56
C PRO A 523 41.92 24.89 -42.42
N SER A 524 42.79 24.01 -42.91
CA SER A 524 44.22 24.24 -43.03
C SER A 524 44.44 25.38 -44.01
N GLY A 525 44.32 26.61 -43.52
CA GLY A 525 44.36 27.81 -44.37
C GLY A 525 44.21 29.15 -43.65
N MET A 526 43.90 29.19 -42.35
CA MET A 526 44.11 30.43 -41.60
C MET A 526 45.57 30.51 -41.14
N PRO A 527 46.35 31.52 -41.58
CA PRO A 527 47.69 31.75 -41.06
C PRO A 527 47.62 31.98 -39.55
N PRO A 528 48.63 31.53 -38.79
CA PRO A 528 48.66 31.72 -37.35
C PRO A 528 48.55 33.23 -37.04
N SER A 529 47.51 33.60 -36.30
CA SER A 529 47.43 34.92 -35.68
C SER A 529 48.74 35.15 -34.91
N PRO A 530 49.41 36.30 -35.09
CA PRO A 530 50.69 36.56 -34.43
C PRO A 530 50.51 36.48 -32.91
N PRO A 531 51.56 36.01 -32.19
CA PRO A 531 51.51 35.90 -30.74
C PRO A 531 51.14 37.26 -30.12
N PRO A 532 50.27 37.31 -29.10
CA PRO A 532 49.96 38.57 -28.44
C PRO A 532 51.26 39.15 -27.89
N SER A 533 51.61 40.34 -28.36
CA SER A 533 52.76 41.09 -27.89
C SER A 533 52.57 41.40 -26.40
N LEU A 534 53.38 40.75 -25.57
CA LEU A 534 53.63 41.11 -24.18
C LEU A 534 54.38 42.45 -24.14
N SER A 535 53.66 43.56 -24.33
CA SER A 535 54.18 44.91 -24.10
C SER A 535 53.07 45.96 -24.19
N SER A 536 52.40 46.22 -23.06
CA SER A 536 51.86 47.54 -22.74
C SER A 536 51.81 47.70 -21.21
N PRO A 537 52.23 48.86 -20.67
CA PRO A 537 52.53 49.00 -19.25
C PRO A 537 51.27 49.23 -18.40
N LEU A 538 51.34 48.73 -17.17
CA LEU A 538 50.45 49.04 -16.05
C LEU A 538 50.22 50.56 -15.94
N PRO A 539 48.98 51.06 -15.78
CA PRO A 539 48.77 52.40 -15.26
C PRO A 539 49.15 52.43 -13.77
N SER A 540 50.04 53.37 -13.43
CA SER A 540 50.52 53.64 -12.08
C SER A 540 49.40 54.03 -11.10
N PRO A 541 49.59 53.77 -9.79
CA PRO A 541 48.62 54.10 -8.75
C PRO A 541 48.60 55.61 -8.47
N LEU A 542 47.39 56.17 -8.29
CA LEU A 542 47.23 57.52 -7.73
C LEU A 542 47.63 57.53 -6.24
N PRO A 543 48.24 58.64 -5.76
CA PRO A 543 48.87 58.72 -4.44
C PRO A 543 47.87 58.93 -3.28
N PRO A 544 48.29 58.64 -2.03
CA PRO A 544 47.50 58.89 -0.84
C PRO A 544 47.67 60.34 -0.37
N ALA A 545 46.57 61.05 -0.13
CA ALA A 545 46.59 62.32 0.59
C ALA A 545 45.85 62.19 1.92
N LEU A 546 46.59 62.51 2.97
CA LEU A 546 46.26 62.48 4.38
C LEU A 546 45.35 63.64 4.80
N LEU A 547 44.55 63.35 5.83
CA LEU A 547 44.18 64.16 7.01
C LEU A 547 43.76 65.62 6.81
N LEU A 548 42.57 65.96 7.33
CA LEU A 548 42.36 66.90 8.43
C LEU A 548 40.88 66.90 8.88
N SER A 549 40.65 66.53 10.14
CA SER A 549 39.49 66.96 10.97
C SER A 549 39.84 68.34 11.61
N PRO A 550 39.02 68.99 12.49
CA PRO A 550 37.66 68.68 12.98
C PRO A 550 36.70 69.91 13.16
N SER A 551 35.46 69.61 13.55
CA SER A 551 34.52 70.41 14.40
C SER A 551 33.87 71.70 13.86
N LEU A 552 32.53 71.75 13.86
CA LEU A 552 31.71 72.49 14.86
C LEU A 552 30.22 72.63 14.44
N LEU A 553 29.35 72.24 15.38
CA LEU A 553 28.16 72.94 15.88
C LEU A 553 26.86 73.14 15.06
N LEU A 554 25.78 72.83 15.81
CA LEU A 554 24.47 73.49 15.93
C LEU A 554 23.25 72.93 15.18
N ARG A 555 22.38 72.37 16.04
CA ARG A 555 20.94 72.09 15.97
C ARG A 555 20.13 73.42 15.99
N PRO A 556 18.79 73.41 16.06
CA PRO A 556 17.73 73.37 15.02
C PRO A 556 16.95 74.72 14.87
N PRO A 557 15.97 74.86 13.96
CA PRO A 557 14.53 74.79 14.34
C PRO A 557 13.67 74.11 13.24
N SER A 558 12.55 73.41 13.46
CA SER A 558 11.25 73.69 14.12
C SER A 558 10.34 74.74 13.43
N LEU A 559 9.20 74.23 12.92
CA LEU A 559 7.89 74.84 12.60
C LEU A 559 7.66 75.47 11.19
N SER A 560 6.92 74.69 10.36
CA SER A 560 5.65 74.95 9.64
C SER A 560 5.24 76.37 9.19
N PRO A 561 4.25 76.56 8.28
CA PRO A 561 3.67 75.69 7.24
C PRO A 561 3.56 76.41 5.87
N GLN A 562 3.70 75.75 4.71
CA GLN A 562 2.93 76.12 3.50
C GLN A 562 3.17 75.19 2.31
N GLN A 563 2.03 74.88 1.68
CA GLN A 563 1.81 74.61 0.25
C GLN A 563 2.42 73.36 -0.38
N SER A 564 1.52 72.43 -0.70
CA SER A 564 1.70 71.32 -1.63
C SER A 564 2.16 71.80 -3.02
N PRO A 565 3.28 71.30 -3.55
CA PRO A 565 3.60 71.39 -4.97
C PRO A 565 3.08 70.16 -5.74
N PRO A 566 2.90 70.28 -7.06
CA PRO A 566 2.08 69.40 -7.88
C PRO A 566 2.75 68.05 -8.18
N THR A 567 1.90 67.04 -8.34
CA THR A 567 2.22 65.69 -8.78
C THR A 567 2.99 65.71 -10.12
N PRO A 568 4.12 64.99 -10.26
CA PRO A 568 4.75 64.80 -11.56
C PRO A 568 3.86 63.95 -12.47
N GLN A 569 3.49 64.49 -13.63
CA GLN A 569 2.81 63.76 -14.69
C GLN A 569 3.71 62.65 -15.23
N SER A 570 3.21 61.42 -15.15
CA SER A 570 3.79 60.25 -15.81
C SER A 570 3.50 60.32 -17.31
N PRO A 571 4.47 59.99 -18.19
CA PRO A 571 4.25 60.03 -19.64
C PRO A 571 3.25 58.94 -20.07
N ASN A 572 2.23 59.36 -20.82
CA ASN A 572 1.27 58.50 -21.50
C ASN A 572 1.98 57.43 -22.35
N PRO A 573 1.70 56.13 -22.16
CA PRO A 573 2.07 55.13 -23.15
C PRO A 573 1.13 55.22 -24.36
N PHE A 574 1.72 55.32 -25.55
CA PHE A 574 1.00 55.21 -26.82
C PHE A 574 0.22 53.89 -26.89
N PRO A 575 -1.02 53.89 -27.41
CA PRO A 575 -1.74 52.64 -27.68
C PRO A 575 -1.03 51.85 -28.79
N PRO A 576 -0.92 50.52 -28.68
CA PRO A 576 -0.39 49.69 -29.76
C PRO A 576 -1.32 49.76 -30.99
N PRO A 577 -0.76 49.67 -32.22
CA PRO A 577 -1.56 49.71 -33.44
C PRO A 577 -2.54 48.51 -33.48
N SER A 578 -3.79 48.80 -33.87
CA SER A 578 -4.83 47.80 -34.05
C SER A 578 -4.36 46.71 -35.04
N PRO A 579 -4.53 45.42 -34.71
CA PRO A 579 -4.25 44.35 -35.65
C PRO A 579 -5.21 44.43 -36.84
N SER A 580 -4.67 44.35 -38.06
CA SER A 580 -5.44 44.25 -39.29
C SER A 580 -6.39 43.03 -39.22
N PRO A 581 -7.63 43.14 -39.72
CA PRO A 581 -8.56 42.02 -39.77
C PRO A 581 -7.96 40.88 -40.60
N PRO A 582 -8.08 39.61 -40.16
CA PRO A 582 -7.66 38.48 -40.96
C PRO A 582 -8.49 38.40 -42.25
N SER A 583 -7.82 38.14 -43.37
CA SER A 583 -8.46 37.86 -44.66
C SER A 583 -9.47 36.71 -44.50
N PRO A 584 -10.67 36.81 -45.11
CA PRO A 584 -11.65 35.73 -45.05
C PRO A 584 -11.08 34.46 -45.70
N PRO A 585 -11.35 33.28 -45.12
CA PRO A 585 -10.90 32.01 -45.70
C PRO A 585 -11.53 31.81 -47.09
N PRO A 586 -10.82 31.16 -48.04
CA PRO A 586 -11.39 30.80 -49.32
C PRO A 586 -12.65 29.94 -49.12
N PRO A 587 -13.70 30.13 -49.94
CA PRO A 587 -14.95 29.38 -49.81
C PRO A 587 -14.69 27.88 -49.96
N SER A 588 -15.23 27.11 -49.01
CA SER A 588 -15.19 25.64 -49.04
C SER A 588 -15.74 25.11 -50.37
N PRO A 589 -15.10 24.10 -50.99
CA PRO A 589 -15.65 23.45 -52.18
C PRO A 589 -17.05 22.89 -51.87
N LEU A 590 -17.99 23.16 -52.78
CA LEU A 590 -19.36 22.66 -52.70
C LEU A 590 -19.34 21.13 -52.57
N PRO A 591 -20.13 20.55 -51.65
CA PRO A 591 -20.25 19.11 -51.53
C PRO A 591 -20.80 18.52 -52.84
N PRO A 592 -20.30 17.35 -53.27
CA PRO A 592 -20.83 16.68 -54.46
C PRO A 592 -22.31 16.38 -54.26
N SER A 593 -23.10 16.67 -55.29
CA SER A 593 -24.54 16.39 -55.33
C SER A 593 -24.82 14.93 -54.95
N PRO A 594 -25.85 14.65 -54.13
CA PRO A 594 -26.19 13.28 -53.74
C PRO A 594 -26.51 12.45 -54.98
N SER A 595 -25.73 11.37 -55.19
CA SER A 595 -26.09 10.33 -56.14
C SER A 595 -27.42 9.70 -55.74
N LYS A 596 -28.36 9.61 -56.69
CA LYS A 596 -29.67 8.97 -56.52
C LYS A 596 -29.54 7.61 -55.83
N PRO A 597 -30.40 7.28 -54.85
CA PRO A 597 -30.43 5.95 -54.27
C PRO A 597 -30.78 4.90 -55.34
N PRO A 598 -30.15 3.72 -55.32
CA PRO A 598 -30.60 2.60 -56.14
C PRO A 598 -32.04 2.21 -55.78
N PRO A 599 -32.85 1.75 -56.77
CA PRO A 599 -34.24 1.38 -56.55
C PRO A 599 -34.35 0.22 -55.55
N SER A 600 -35.32 0.35 -54.64
CA SER A 600 -35.62 -0.66 -53.61
C SER A 600 -35.92 -2.03 -54.25
N PRO A 601 -35.39 -3.14 -53.68
CA PRO A 601 -35.77 -4.47 -54.12
C PRO A 601 -37.26 -4.74 -53.83
N PRO A 602 -37.94 -5.55 -54.67
CA PRO A 602 -39.36 -5.83 -54.52
C PRO A 602 -39.67 -6.55 -53.19
N PRO A 603 -40.83 -6.27 -52.58
CA PRO A 603 -41.21 -6.84 -51.29
C PRO A 603 -41.32 -8.37 -51.35
N ARG A 604 -40.73 -9.02 -50.35
CA ARG A 604 -40.78 -10.48 -50.16
C ARG A 604 -42.24 -10.91 -49.88
N PRO A 605 -42.73 -12.03 -50.43
CA PRO A 605 -44.07 -12.54 -50.14
C PRO A 605 -44.25 -12.81 -48.64
N PRO A 606 -45.44 -12.54 -48.07
CA PRO A 606 -45.72 -12.82 -46.66
C PRO A 606 -45.65 -14.33 -46.37
N PRO A 607 -45.12 -14.76 -45.22
CA PRO A 607 -45.14 -16.16 -44.81
C PRO A 607 -46.58 -16.63 -44.62
N SER A 608 -46.90 -17.80 -45.18
CA SER A 608 -48.18 -18.49 -45.01
C SER A 608 -48.50 -18.70 -43.52
N LEU A 609 -49.68 -18.23 -43.11
CA LEU A 609 -50.23 -18.38 -41.77
C LEU A 609 -50.44 -19.87 -41.44
N LEU A 610 -49.74 -20.37 -40.42
CA LEU A 610 -50.09 -21.62 -39.73
C LEU A 610 -51.38 -21.42 -38.92
N PRO A 611 -52.28 -22.43 -38.89
CA PRO A 611 -53.55 -22.34 -38.18
C PRO A 611 -53.34 -22.20 -36.66
N SER A 612 -54.13 -21.31 -36.05
CA SER A 612 -54.14 -21.04 -34.62
C SER A 612 -54.53 -22.29 -33.81
N PRO A 613 -53.87 -22.57 -32.67
CA PRO A 613 -54.32 -23.61 -31.75
C PRO A 613 -55.61 -23.18 -31.04
N PRO A 614 -56.49 -24.14 -30.68
CA PRO A 614 -57.77 -23.85 -30.04
C PRO A 614 -57.58 -23.28 -28.63
N ALA A 615 -58.43 -22.30 -28.29
CA ALA A 615 -58.40 -21.59 -27.02
C ALA A 615 -58.59 -22.53 -25.81
N PRO A 616 -57.82 -22.36 -24.72
CA PRO A 616 -58.03 -23.10 -23.49
C PRO A 616 -59.30 -22.61 -22.76
N PRO A 617 -60.02 -23.49 -22.07
CA PRO A 617 -61.26 -23.15 -21.37
C PRO A 617 -61.01 -22.19 -20.19
N PRO A 618 -62.00 -21.34 -19.84
CA PRO A 618 -61.84 -20.31 -18.81
C PRO A 618 -61.64 -20.92 -17.41
N PRO A 619 -60.78 -20.32 -16.56
CA PRO A 619 -60.59 -20.76 -15.19
C PRO A 619 -61.85 -20.59 -14.35
N ARG A 620 -62.15 -21.60 -13.53
CA ARG A 620 -63.24 -21.59 -12.55
C ARG A 620 -62.98 -20.55 -11.45
N PRO A 621 -63.98 -19.79 -10.98
CA PRO A 621 -63.78 -18.80 -9.91
C PRO A 621 -63.38 -19.45 -8.59
N LEU A 622 -62.39 -18.86 -7.92
CA LEU A 622 -62.00 -19.23 -6.55
C LEU A 622 -63.03 -18.71 -5.54
N PRO A 623 -63.35 -19.50 -4.49
CA PRO A 623 -64.27 -19.08 -3.45
C PRO A 623 -63.66 -18.01 -2.51
N PRO A 624 -64.48 -17.12 -1.93
CA PRO A 624 -64.02 -16.02 -1.09
C PRO A 624 -63.53 -16.52 0.28
N PRO A 625 -62.53 -15.86 0.90
CA PRO A 625 -62.08 -16.19 2.24
C PRO A 625 -63.05 -15.66 3.30
N SER A 626 -63.52 -16.54 4.18
CA SER A 626 -64.27 -16.17 5.39
C SER A 626 -63.34 -15.66 6.50
N PRO A 627 -63.73 -14.61 7.25
CA PRO A 627 -62.94 -13.99 8.31
C PRO A 627 -63.21 -14.65 9.67
N ASN A 628 -62.27 -14.53 10.63
CA ASN A 628 -62.49 -14.63 12.09
C ASN A 628 -61.15 -14.46 12.87
N PRO A 629 -61.15 -14.20 14.20
CA PRO A 629 -61.36 -12.89 14.85
C PRO A 629 -60.16 -12.49 15.76
N PRO A 630 -60.10 -11.27 16.32
CA PRO A 630 -58.96 -10.78 17.11
C PRO A 630 -59.12 -11.03 18.62
N SER A 631 -58.01 -11.23 19.35
CA SER A 631 -57.85 -11.00 20.81
C SER A 631 -56.42 -11.42 21.28
N PRO A 632 -55.94 -11.00 22.47
CA PRO A 632 -55.62 -9.63 22.90
C PRO A 632 -54.17 -9.50 23.45
N LEU A 633 -53.71 -8.25 23.62
CA LEU A 633 -52.40 -7.86 24.19
C LEU A 633 -52.29 -8.12 25.71
N PRO A 634 -51.11 -8.53 26.22
CA PRO A 634 -50.75 -8.40 27.64
C PRO A 634 -49.86 -7.17 27.93
N PRO A 635 -49.87 -6.65 29.18
CA PRO A 635 -49.39 -5.31 29.52
C PRO A 635 -47.91 -5.23 29.91
N ALA A 636 -47.35 -4.03 29.75
CA ALA A 636 -45.98 -3.65 30.07
C ALA A 636 -45.66 -3.68 31.58
N ARG A 637 -44.44 -4.09 31.94
CA ARG A 637 -43.92 -4.08 33.31
C ARG A 637 -42.92 -2.93 33.54
N PRO A 638 -42.87 -2.30 34.73
CA PRO A 638 -42.20 -1.02 34.95
C PRO A 638 -40.69 -1.12 35.20
N LYS A 639 -40.01 0.00 34.92
CA LYS A 639 -38.57 0.24 35.09
C LYS A 639 -38.21 0.54 36.57
N PRO A 640 -37.17 -0.08 37.17
CA PRO A 640 -36.70 0.28 38.51
C PRO A 640 -35.83 1.57 38.54
N PRO A 641 -35.82 2.30 39.67
CA PRO A 641 -35.18 3.62 39.84
C PRO A 641 -33.67 3.56 40.13
N PRO A 642 -32.92 4.68 39.94
CA PRO A 642 -31.48 4.74 40.14
C PRO A 642 -31.09 4.93 41.62
N ALA A 643 -30.03 4.24 42.05
CA ALA A 643 -29.41 4.38 43.37
C ALA A 643 -28.31 5.47 43.37
N PRO A 644 -28.02 6.10 44.54
CA PRO A 644 -27.42 7.44 44.63
C PRO A 644 -25.90 7.50 44.52
N GLN A 645 -25.40 8.56 43.89
CA GLN A 645 -23.98 8.94 43.83
C GLN A 645 -23.48 9.42 45.21
N ARG A 646 -22.34 8.87 45.68
CA ARG A 646 -21.55 9.45 46.78
C ARG A 646 -20.39 10.29 46.22
N GLN A 647 -20.27 11.50 46.76
CA GLN A 647 -19.18 12.44 46.50
C GLN A 647 -17.81 11.91 46.97
N PRO A 648 -16.71 12.18 46.25
CA PRO A 648 -15.36 11.96 46.73
C PRO A 648 -14.89 13.08 47.69
N PRO A 649 -14.11 12.76 48.74
CA PRO A 649 -13.47 13.74 49.61
C PRO A 649 -12.27 14.45 48.94
N PRO A 650 -11.86 15.63 49.46
CA PRO A 650 -11.07 16.62 48.72
C PRO A 650 -9.56 16.37 48.74
N ALA A 651 -8.91 16.92 47.71
CA ALA A 651 -7.48 16.82 47.41
C ALA A 651 -6.56 17.50 48.44
N SER A 652 -5.46 16.85 48.78
CA SER A 652 -4.32 17.44 49.48
C SER A 652 -3.24 17.91 48.49
N ALA A 653 -2.73 19.11 48.75
CA ALA A 653 -1.81 19.89 47.91
C ALA A 653 -0.41 19.26 47.73
N PRO A 654 0.31 19.58 46.64
CA PRO A 654 1.62 19.00 46.34
C PRO A 654 2.79 19.75 47.02
N SER A 655 3.78 18.99 47.47
CA SER A 655 5.09 19.52 47.89
C SER A 655 6.03 19.73 46.68
N PRO A 656 6.95 20.70 46.73
CA PRO A 656 7.75 21.12 45.58
C PRO A 656 8.92 20.15 45.27
N PRO A 657 9.36 20.05 44.00
CA PRO A 657 10.34 19.07 43.57
C PRO A 657 11.77 19.48 43.93
N GLN A 658 12.57 18.52 44.42
CA GLN A 658 14.03 18.66 44.48
C GLN A 658 14.69 18.25 43.16
N PRO A 659 15.84 18.83 42.80
CA PRO A 659 16.51 18.56 41.53
C PRO A 659 17.25 17.21 41.56
N PRO A 660 17.26 16.45 40.44
CA PRO A 660 17.92 15.14 40.41
C PRO A 660 19.43 15.28 40.20
N THR A 661 20.18 14.61 41.07
CA THR A 661 21.61 14.33 40.90
C THR A 661 21.79 13.19 39.88
N PRO A 662 22.72 13.25 38.92
CA PRO A 662 22.93 12.19 37.94
C PRO A 662 23.69 11.01 38.55
N ILE A 663 23.15 9.78 38.43
CA ILE A 663 23.84 8.53 38.76
C ILE A 663 23.99 7.70 37.45
N PRO A 664 25.13 6.99 37.22
CA PRO A 664 25.37 6.24 35.99
C PRO A 664 24.53 4.95 35.92
N PHE A 665 23.94 4.69 34.75
CA PHE A 665 23.14 3.49 34.45
C PHE A 665 24.02 2.28 34.09
N ASN A 666 24.05 1.26 34.95
CA ASN A 666 24.14 -0.14 34.52
C ASN A 666 23.71 -1.10 35.64
N LEU A 667 22.40 -1.13 35.94
CA LEU A 667 21.80 -2.17 36.78
C LEU A 667 20.82 -2.99 35.92
N PRO A 668 20.76 -4.33 36.07
CA PRO A 668 19.75 -5.15 35.42
C PRO A 668 18.35 -4.66 35.84
N PRO A 669 17.35 -4.71 34.94
CA PRO A 669 16.01 -4.19 35.24
C PRO A 669 15.46 -4.88 36.50
N PRO A 670 14.83 -4.14 37.42
CA PRO A 670 14.29 -4.72 38.65
C PRO A 670 13.21 -5.75 38.30
N ASN A 671 13.28 -6.94 38.91
CA ASN A 671 12.17 -7.89 38.89
C ASN A 671 10.96 -7.21 39.55
N LEU A 672 9.92 -6.93 38.76
CA LEU A 672 8.70 -6.30 39.26
C LEU A 672 7.68 -7.39 39.61
N ASN A 673 6.90 -7.15 40.66
CA ASN A 673 5.78 -8.02 41.02
C ASN A 673 4.64 -7.85 40.02
N ALA A 674 4.04 -8.96 39.59
CA ALA A 674 2.91 -8.97 38.68
C ALA A 674 1.71 -8.21 39.26
N VAL A 675 0.93 -7.58 38.38
CA VAL A 675 -0.28 -6.86 38.78
C VAL A 675 -1.47 -7.79 38.69
N GLU A 676 -2.22 -7.94 39.78
CA GLU A 676 -3.53 -8.61 39.76
C GLU A 676 -4.58 -7.70 39.11
N ILE A 677 -5.20 -8.17 38.04
CA ILE A 677 -6.23 -7.43 37.30
C ILE A 677 -7.63 -7.83 37.78
N TYR A 678 -7.90 -9.13 37.90
CA TYR A 678 -9.20 -9.67 38.30
C TYR A 678 -9.06 -10.95 39.13
N PRO A 679 -9.92 -11.20 40.13
CA PRO A 679 -10.15 -12.53 40.66
C PRO A 679 -10.60 -13.51 39.57
N ALA A 680 -10.21 -14.79 39.64
CA ALA A 680 -10.61 -15.80 38.66
C ALA A 680 -12.13 -15.77 38.38
N GLY A 681 -12.96 -15.85 39.43
CA GLY A 681 -14.41 -15.97 39.31
C GLY A 681 -15.19 -14.71 38.90
N SER A 682 -14.58 -13.52 38.86
CA SER A 682 -15.28 -12.25 38.60
C SER A 682 -14.76 -11.50 37.38
N SER A 683 -13.92 -12.16 36.58
CA SER A 683 -13.27 -11.57 35.42
C SER A 683 -14.20 -11.47 34.20
N PRO A 684 -14.11 -10.41 33.38
CA PRO A 684 -14.82 -10.34 32.09
C PRO A 684 -14.39 -11.45 31.11
N TYR A 685 -13.24 -12.08 31.33
CA TYR A 685 -12.77 -13.25 30.56
C TYR A 685 -13.46 -14.56 30.98
N GLY A 686 -14.18 -14.58 32.11
CA GLY A 686 -14.81 -15.76 32.69
C GLY A 686 -13.83 -16.84 33.18
N THR A 687 -14.37 -17.87 33.86
CA THR A 687 -13.66 -19.14 34.16
C THR A 687 -14.34 -20.35 33.53
N SER A 688 -15.44 -20.11 32.80
CA SER A 688 -16.24 -21.13 32.12
C SER A 688 -15.60 -21.67 30.84
N ASN A 689 -14.51 -21.04 30.37
CA ASN A 689 -13.96 -21.27 29.03
C ASN A 689 -12.96 -22.44 28.96
N ILE A 690 -12.87 -23.27 30.01
CA ILE A 690 -12.01 -24.48 30.06
C ILE A 690 -12.76 -25.72 29.51
N GLY A 691 -13.74 -25.47 28.63
CA GLY A 691 -14.59 -26.50 28.04
C GLY A 691 -15.89 -26.76 28.80
N PRO A 692 -16.91 -27.33 28.13
CA PRO A 692 -18.18 -27.69 28.75
C PRO A 692 -17.98 -28.63 29.96
N GLY A 693 -18.44 -28.22 31.15
CA GLY A 693 -18.47 -29.06 32.36
C GLY A 693 -17.19 -29.10 33.20
N LYS A 694 -16.18 -28.26 32.93
CA LYS A 694 -14.95 -28.16 33.75
C LYS A 694 -14.74 -26.75 34.27
N LEU A 695 -14.84 -26.58 35.59
CA LEU A 695 -14.54 -25.31 36.26
C LEU A 695 -13.03 -25.19 36.50
N PHE A 696 -12.47 -24.00 36.35
CA PHE A 696 -11.16 -23.68 36.93
C PHE A 696 -11.26 -23.90 38.45
N THR A 697 -10.69 -24.99 38.95
CA THR A 697 -10.96 -25.45 40.33
C THR A 697 -10.33 -24.56 41.38
N ASP A 698 -9.25 -23.85 41.04
CA ASP A 698 -8.59 -22.92 41.94
C ASP A 698 -9.20 -21.51 41.85
N THR A 699 -10.31 -21.32 42.55
CA THR A 699 -11.07 -20.05 42.58
C THR A 699 -10.29 -18.87 43.19
N GLN A 700 -9.16 -19.14 43.83
CA GLN A 700 -8.31 -18.14 44.46
C GLN A 700 -7.20 -17.62 43.53
N ALA A 701 -6.96 -18.25 42.38
CA ALA A 701 -6.05 -17.71 41.38
C ALA A 701 -6.54 -16.35 40.86
N LYS A 702 -5.62 -15.52 40.39
CA LYS A 702 -5.88 -14.17 39.91
C LYS A 702 -5.40 -14.03 38.47
N TRP A 703 -6.13 -13.29 37.66
CA TRP A 703 -5.64 -12.81 36.38
C TRP A 703 -4.54 -11.81 36.65
N ILE A 704 -3.35 -12.05 36.10
CA ILE A 704 -2.18 -11.17 36.27
C ILE A 704 -1.69 -10.61 34.93
N TRP A 705 -1.07 -9.42 34.98
CA TRP A 705 -0.34 -8.83 33.85
C TRP A 705 0.83 -7.93 34.30
N CYS A 706 1.55 -7.37 33.33
CA CYS A 706 2.79 -6.61 33.54
C CYS A 706 2.59 -5.09 33.73
N ASN A 707 1.35 -4.57 33.73
CA ASN A 707 1.08 -3.14 34.00
C ASN A 707 -0.21 -2.92 34.81
N SER A 708 -0.24 -1.82 35.55
CA SER A 708 -1.29 -1.48 36.53
C SER A 708 -2.48 -0.71 35.96
N ALA A 709 -2.42 -0.30 34.69
CA ALA A 709 -3.52 0.36 33.99
C ALA A 709 -4.59 -0.69 33.62
N GLY A 710 -5.36 -1.09 34.63
CA GLY A 710 -6.31 -2.20 34.64
C GLY A 710 -6.89 -2.52 33.26
N GLY A 711 -6.33 -3.56 32.64
CA GLY A 711 -6.90 -4.24 31.48
C GLY A 711 -7.49 -3.36 30.38
N VAL A 712 -6.94 -2.18 30.04
CA VAL A 712 -7.37 -1.50 28.80
C VAL A 712 -6.21 -0.67 28.25
N SER A 713 -5.77 -1.00 27.03
CA SER A 713 -4.89 -0.18 26.19
C SER A 713 -3.38 -0.31 26.43
N ALA A 714 -2.87 -1.52 26.67
CA ALA A 714 -1.48 -1.80 26.30
C ALA A 714 -1.44 -2.03 24.78
N SER A 715 -0.55 -1.33 24.08
CA SER A 715 -0.28 -1.50 22.66
C SER A 715 -0.18 -2.99 22.29
N ILE A 716 -0.86 -3.35 21.20
CA ILE A 716 -0.72 -4.60 20.47
C ILE A 716 0.78 -4.95 20.36
N ALA A 717 1.17 -6.20 20.72
CA ALA A 717 2.53 -6.77 20.71
C ALA A 717 3.49 -6.48 21.89
N ILE A 718 3.03 -6.62 23.14
CA ILE A 718 3.93 -6.80 24.30
C ILE A 718 3.99 -8.29 24.67
N ALA A 719 5.21 -8.79 24.90
CA ALA A 719 5.44 -10.08 25.55
C ALA A 719 6.03 -9.87 26.94
N ALA A 720 5.54 -10.61 27.93
CA ALA A 720 6.05 -10.58 29.29
C ALA A 720 6.26 -12.00 29.82
N THR A 721 7.39 -12.23 30.48
CA THR A 721 7.70 -13.52 31.12
C THR A 721 7.39 -13.43 32.60
N PHE A 722 6.39 -14.20 33.05
CA PHE A 722 5.99 -14.30 34.46
C PHE A 722 6.68 -15.49 35.11
N THR A 723 7.33 -15.29 36.25
CA THR A 723 8.12 -16.31 36.95
C THR A 723 7.71 -16.44 38.41
N THR A 724 7.60 -17.70 38.87
CA THR A 724 7.43 -18.06 40.27
C THR A 724 8.32 -19.25 40.65
N THR A 725 8.65 -19.38 41.92
CA THR A 725 9.38 -20.53 42.47
C THR A 725 8.58 -21.22 43.55
N PHE A 726 8.61 -22.55 43.59
CA PHE A 726 7.93 -23.35 44.61
C PHE A 726 8.78 -24.56 45.00
N LEU A 727 8.61 -25.05 46.23
CA LEU A 727 9.34 -26.19 46.76
C LEU A 727 8.55 -27.49 46.48
N ASN A 728 9.22 -28.50 45.94
CA ASN A 728 8.68 -29.84 45.78
C ASN A 728 9.53 -30.85 46.57
N THR A 729 8.92 -31.62 47.47
CA THR A 729 9.65 -32.55 48.36
C THR A 729 9.80 -33.96 47.79
N VAL A 730 9.16 -34.28 46.66
CA VAL A 730 9.14 -35.63 46.08
C VAL A 730 9.73 -35.63 44.66
N ALA A 731 10.83 -36.36 44.47
CA ALA A 731 11.49 -36.49 43.17
C ALA A 731 10.53 -37.05 42.11
N GLY A 732 10.46 -36.40 40.94
CA GLY A 732 9.65 -36.88 39.83
C GLY A 732 8.14 -36.77 40.06
N ALA A 733 7.70 -36.02 41.07
CA ALA A 733 6.29 -35.74 41.31
C ALA A 733 5.65 -35.18 40.04
N LYS A 734 4.48 -35.71 39.69
CA LYS A 734 3.67 -35.21 38.58
C LYS A 734 2.79 -34.08 39.09
N ALA A 735 2.70 -33.02 38.31
CA ALA A 735 1.81 -31.89 38.57
C ALA A 735 1.02 -31.54 37.30
N LEU A 736 -0.11 -30.86 37.49
CA LEU A 736 -1.02 -30.41 36.45
C LEU A 736 -1.08 -28.88 36.48
N LEU A 737 -0.67 -28.24 35.40
CA LEU A 737 -0.82 -26.79 35.24
C LEU A 737 -2.13 -26.50 34.51
N ASN A 738 -3.10 -25.97 35.23
CA ASN A 738 -4.29 -25.35 34.66
C ASN A 738 -3.92 -23.93 34.29
N ILE A 739 -4.06 -23.56 33.03
CA ILE A 739 -3.71 -22.22 32.51
C ILE A 739 -4.89 -21.71 31.68
N ILE A 740 -5.06 -20.39 31.59
CA ILE A 740 -5.85 -19.64 30.61
C ILE A 740 -5.03 -18.40 30.24
N VAL A 741 -4.95 -18.10 28.95
CA VAL A 741 -4.13 -17.00 28.44
C VAL A 741 -4.85 -16.22 27.34
N ASP A 742 -4.63 -14.90 27.33
CA ASP A 742 -5.00 -13.94 26.29
C ASP A 742 -3.71 -13.26 25.77
N ASP A 743 -3.11 -13.68 24.65
CA ASP A 743 -3.57 -14.70 23.67
C ASP A 743 -2.73 -16.00 23.67
N ILE A 744 -1.41 -15.89 23.87
CA ILE A 744 -0.46 -17.00 23.70
C ILE A 744 0.44 -17.10 24.93
N ALA A 745 0.70 -18.32 25.41
CA ALA A 745 1.69 -18.60 26.47
C ALA A 745 2.70 -19.68 26.05
N GLU A 746 3.99 -19.44 26.30
CA GLU A 746 5.08 -20.43 26.24
C GLU A 746 5.50 -20.78 27.68
N ILE A 747 5.55 -22.07 28.01
CA ILE A 747 5.74 -22.55 29.39
C ILE A 747 7.13 -23.17 29.53
N TYR A 748 7.83 -22.78 30.59
CA TYR A 748 9.16 -23.28 30.94
C TYR A 748 9.19 -23.77 32.38
N LEU A 749 9.85 -24.90 32.63
CA LEU A 749 10.11 -25.42 33.98
C LEU A 749 11.62 -25.57 34.18
N ASN A 750 12.17 -24.92 35.19
CA ASN A 750 13.60 -24.90 35.49
C ASN A 750 14.45 -24.46 34.27
N GLY A 751 13.95 -23.49 33.51
CA GLY A 751 14.57 -22.98 32.29
C GLY A 751 14.37 -23.84 31.03
N VAL A 752 13.75 -25.02 31.16
CA VAL A 752 13.48 -25.93 30.03
C VAL A 752 12.11 -25.64 29.44
N TYR A 753 12.02 -25.39 28.14
CA TYR A 753 10.76 -25.24 27.42
C TYR A 753 9.93 -26.53 27.48
N ILE A 754 8.65 -26.40 27.82
CA ILE A 754 7.72 -27.51 27.95
C ILE A 754 6.73 -27.55 26.79
N THR A 755 5.96 -26.48 26.59
CA THR A 755 4.91 -26.41 25.57
C THR A 755 4.41 -24.98 25.35
N LYS A 756 3.55 -24.81 24.34
CA LYS A 756 2.86 -23.56 23.98
C LYS A 756 1.34 -23.75 24.05
N VAL A 757 0.63 -22.76 24.57
CA VAL A 757 -0.84 -22.70 24.67
C VAL A 757 -1.34 -21.43 23.98
N GLN A 758 -2.46 -21.50 23.25
CA GLN A 758 -3.03 -20.37 22.50
C GLN A 758 -4.56 -20.30 22.68
N TRP A 759 -5.12 -19.09 22.61
CA TRP A 759 -6.56 -18.78 22.46
C TRP A 759 -7.47 -19.17 23.64
N GLY A 760 -7.05 -18.94 24.88
CA GLY A 760 -7.77 -19.46 26.05
C GLY A 760 -9.07 -18.80 26.47
N TRP A 761 -9.35 -17.62 25.95
CA TRP A 761 -10.39 -16.76 26.49
C TRP A 761 -11.65 -16.68 25.63
N LYS A 762 -11.62 -17.04 24.33
CA LYS A 762 -12.71 -16.76 23.38
C LYS A 762 -13.80 -17.84 23.31
N ASN A 763 -13.44 -19.11 23.14
CA ASN A 763 -14.41 -20.19 22.97
C ASN A 763 -14.02 -21.40 23.81
N ALA A 764 -14.97 -21.95 24.57
CA ALA A 764 -14.77 -23.15 25.36
C ALA A 764 -14.39 -24.38 24.51
N GLU A 765 -14.73 -24.37 23.22
CA GLU A 765 -14.44 -25.45 22.25
C GLU A 765 -13.02 -25.36 21.66
N ASP A 766 -12.46 -24.16 21.52
CA ASP A 766 -11.10 -23.93 21.00
C ASP A 766 -10.02 -24.27 22.04
N TYR A 767 -10.42 -24.42 23.31
CA TYR A 767 -9.57 -24.87 24.40
C TYR A 767 -9.27 -26.37 24.33
N THR A 768 -8.53 -26.78 23.30
CA THR A 768 -8.37 -28.19 22.93
C THR A 768 -7.28 -28.96 23.70
N ASN A 769 -6.57 -28.35 24.68
CA ASN A 769 -5.54 -29.06 25.44
C ASN A 769 -5.67 -28.89 26.97
N ARG A 770 -6.09 -30.00 27.60
CA ARG A 770 -6.23 -30.29 29.04
C ARG A 770 -4.91 -30.05 29.82
N PRO A 771 -4.92 -29.93 31.17
CA PRO A 771 -3.82 -29.32 31.93
C PRO A 771 -2.44 -29.83 31.54
N VAL A 772 -1.46 -28.93 31.51
CA VAL A 772 -0.09 -29.27 31.11
C VAL A 772 0.55 -30.13 32.20
N HIS A 773 0.92 -31.36 31.84
CA HIS A 773 1.56 -32.29 32.77
C HIS A 773 3.03 -31.92 32.96
N LEU A 774 3.40 -31.55 34.18
CA LEU A 774 4.77 -31.23 34.56
C LEU A 774 5.37 -32.36 35.40
N THR A 775 6.68 -32.60 35.23
CA THR A 775 7.47 -33.49 36.09
C THR A 775 8.41 -32.65 36.91
N LEU A 776 8.23 -32.64 38.23
CA LEU A 776 8.93 -31.75 39.13
C LEU A 776 10.22 -32.39 39.65
N ALA A 777 11.29 -31.58 39.74
CA ALA A 777 12.50 -31.98 40.46
C ALA A 777 12.26 -31.89 41.97
N THR A 778 12.99 -32.67 42.77
CA THR A 778 13.04 -32.41 44.23
C THR A 778 13.73 -31.07 44.48
N GLY A 779 13.27 -30.33 45.48
CA GLY A 779 13.79 -29.01 45.82
C GLY A 779 13.02 -27.89 45.14
N THR A 780 13.67 -26.75 44.98
CA THR A 780 13.07 -25.55 44.39
C THR A 780 12.91 -25.73 42.90
N ASN A 781 11.70 -25.53 42.40
CA ASN A 781 11.40 -25.49 40.98
C ASN A 781 11.02 -24.06 40.59
N THR A 782 11.39 -23.65 39.38
CA THR A 782 11.05 -22.37 38.78
C THR A 782 10.10 -22.59 37.62
N LEU A 783 8.89 -22.04 37.69
CA LEU A 783 7.93 -22.02 36.59
C LEU A 783 7.96 -20.63 35.96
N SER A 784 8.28 -20.57 34.67
CA SER A 784 8.23 -19.34 33.87
C SER A 784 7.21 -19.49 32.74
N ILE A 785 6.36 -18.48 32.57
CA ILE A 785 5.31 -18.45 31.53
C ILE A 785 5.47 -17.15 30.76
N ARG A 786 5.91 -17.26 29.51
CA ARG A 786 6.04 -16.14 28.59
C ARG A 786 4.73 -15.92 27.86
N VAL A 787 4.09 -14.78 28.09
CA VAL A 787 2.78 -14.46 27.56
C VAL A 787 2.87 -13.34 26.53
N GLN A 788 2.25 -13.54 25.38
CA GLN A 788 2.23 -12.59 24.28
C GLN A 788 0.79 -12.17 23.95
N ASN A 789 0.54 -10.87 23.97
CA ASN A 789 -0.68 -10.28 23.44
C ASN A 789 -0.55 -10.13 21.93
N THR A 790 -1.28 -10.94 21.16
CA THR A 790 -1.22 -10.91 19.70
C THR A 790 -2.31 -10.05 19.08
N TRP A 791 -3.43 -9.87 19.78
CA TRP A 791 -4.56 -9.12 19.24
C TRP A 791 -5.46 -8.50 20.32
N GLY A 792 -5.98 -7.31 20.03
CA GLY A 792 -6.92 -6.62 20.90
C GLY A 792 -6.28 -5.77 21.99
N ALA A 793 -7.13 -5.10 22.77
CA ALA A 793 -6.71 -4.15 23.80
C ALA A 793 -6.40 -4.80 25.16
N LEU A 794 -6.57 -6.12 25.25
CA LEU A 794 -6.61 -6.90 26.48
C LEU A 794 -5.53 -7.98 26.45
N ALA A 795 -4.91 -8.25 27.60
CA ALA A 795 -3.93 -9.31 27.78
C ALA A 795 -3.94 -9.73 29.24
N ALA A 796 -3.94 -11.03 29.52
CA ALA A 796 -3.96 -11.53 30.88
C ALA A 796 -3.52 -13.00 30.96
N LEU A 797 -2.97 -13.37 32.11
CA LEU A 797 -2.60 -14.74 32.46
C LEU A 797 -3.36 -15.20 33.71
N LEU A 798 -3.98 -16.37 33.64
CA LEU A 798 -4.53 -17.07 34.81
C LEU A 798 -3.96 -18.48 34.85
N ALA A 799 -3.28 -18.88 35.93
CA ALA A 799 -2.74 -20.23 36.04
C ALA A 799 -2.74 -20.77 37.48
N SER A 800 -2.86 -22.09 37.63
CA SER A 800 -2.75 -22.83 38.88
C SER A 800 -2.09 -24.19 38.63
N LEU A 801 -0.95 -24.40 39.27
CA LEU A 801 -0.21 -25.65 39.29
C LEU A 801 -0.66 -26.49 40.48
N VAL A 802 -1.31 -27.62 40.23
CA VAL A 802 -1.75 -28.56 41.27
C VAL A 802 -0.94 -29.85 41.23
N GLY A 803 -0.68 -30.46 42.38
CA GLY A 803 -0.07 -31.78 42.46
C GLY A 803 -0.91 -32.86 41.79
N SER A 804 -0.33 -34.05 41.60
CA SER A 804 -0.99 -35.20 40.97
C SER A 804 -2.29 -35.65 41.65
N ASN A 805 -2.47 -35.32 42.94
CA ASN A 805 -3.70 -35.57 43.68
C ASN A 805 -4.86 -34.64 43.28
N GLY A 806 -4.61 -33.62 42.45
CA GLY A 806 -5.58 -32.64 41.98
C GLY A 806 -6.09 -31.66 43.05
N SER A 807 -5.64 -31.77 44.30
CA SER A 807 -6.14 -30.98 45.44
C SER A 807 -5.07 -30.09 46.07
N THR A 808 -3.78 -30.46 45.99
CA THR A 808 -2.70 -29.63 46.52
C THR A 808 -2.28 -28.60 45.49
N VAL A 809 -2.52 -27.31 45.74
CA VAL A 809 -2.01 -26.23 44.88
C VAL A 809 -0.56 -25.93 45.26
N LEU A 810 0.36 -26.12 44.30
CA LEU A 810 1.79 -25.88 44.44
C LEU A 810 2.18 -24.44 44.09
N ALA A 811 1.50 -23.84 43.10
CA ALA A 811 1.64 -22.44 42.74
C ALA A 811 0.37 -21.95 42.05
N ARG A 812 0.06 -20.65 42.13
CA ARG A 812 -1.07 -20.04 41.40
C ARG A 812 -0.73 -18.59 41.06
N THR A 813 -1.30 -18.06 39.99
CA THR A 813 -1.09 -16.66 39.59
C THR A 813 -1.66 -15.70 40.62
N SER A 814 -0.82 -14.78 41.07
CA SER A 814 -1.11 -13.71 42.03
C SER A 814 -0.02 -12.64 41.91
N ASN A 815 -0.11 -11.57 42.69
CA ASN A 815 0.92 -10.55 42.79
C ASN A 815 2.27 -11.04 43.37
N ALA A 816 2.36 -12.30 43.81
CA ALA A 816 3.62 -12.91 44.26
C ALA A 816 4.48 -13.41 43.08
N TRP A 817 3.94 -13.45 41.87
CA TRP A 817 4.73 -13.72 40.67
C TRP A 817 5.56 -12.49 40.33
N THR A 818 6.76 -12.71 39.83
CA THR A 818 7.56 -11.64 39.23
C THR A 818 7.36 -11.65 37.72
N TYR A 819 7.61 -10.53 37.06
CA TYR A 819 7.66 -10.49 35.60
C TYR A 819 8.85 -9.69 35.11
N THR A 820 9.31 -10.08 33.92
CA THR A 820 10.13 -9.23 33.05
C THR A 820 9.31 -8.93 31.82
N VAL A 821 9.17 -7.65 31.47
CA VAL A 821 8.74 -7.32 30.10
C VAL A 821 9.93 -7.69 29.23
N ASP A 822 9.70 -8.52 28.22
CA ASP A 822 10.72 -8.72 27.21
C ASP A 822 10.93 -7.34 26.58
N ALA A 823 12.01 -6.63 26.96
CA ALA A 823 12.48 -5.52 26.17
C ALA A 823 12.65 -6.11 24.77
N MET A 824 11.91 -5.61 23.77
CA MET A 824 12.01 -6.12 22.41
C MET A 824 13.49 -6.11 21.99
N GLY A 825 14.12 -7.29 21.98
CA GLY A 825 15.56 -7.40 21.83
C GLY A 825 16.15 -8.56 22.62
N ALA A 826 15.99 -9.78 22.10
CA ALA A 826 17.19 -10.61 22.04
C ALA A 826 18.17 -9.84 21.13
N PRO A 827 19.44 -9.61 21.51
CA PRO A 827 20.34 -8.80 20.70
C PRO A 827 20.64 -9.45 19.34
N ASN A 828 20.29 -10.72 19.14
CA ASN A 828 20.61 -11.51 17.97
C ASN A 828 19.33 -11.92 17.22
N ALA A 829 19.38 -11.86 15.90
CA ALA A 829 18.33 -12.30 15.01
C ALA A 829 18.07 -13.81 15.19
N VAL A 830 16.82 -14.22 15.02
CA VAL A 830 16.43 -15.62 15.16
C VAL A 830 16.53 -16.28 13.79
N GLU A 831 17.28 -17.37 13.71
CA GLU A 831 17.29 -18.23 12.52
C GLU A 831 15.99 -19.02 12.44
N ILE A 832 15.25 -18.82 11.35
CA ILE A 832 13.96 -19.48 11.10
C ILE A 832 14.18 -20.75 10.27
N TYR A 833 14.94 -20.63 9.17
CA TYR A 833 15.20 -21.73 8.25
C TYR A 833 16.59 -21.62 7.60
N PRO A 834 17.27 -22.73 7.31
CA PRO A 834 18.31 -22.77 6.28
C PRO A 834 17.79 -22.24 4.94
N ALA A 835 18.63 -21.56 4.14
CA ALA A 835 18.25 -21.06 2.83
C ALA A 835 17.49 -22.14 2.00
N GLY A 836 18.10 -23.30 1.79
CA GLY A 836 17.57 -24.34 0.90
C GLY A 836 16.39 -25.18 1.42
N SER A 837 15.94 -25.01 2.67
CA SER A 837 14.86 -25.83 3.25
C SER A 837 13.64 -25.02 3.68
N SER A 838 13.58 -23.75 3.26
CA SER A 838 12.55 -22.81 3.67
C SER A 838 11.27 -23.01 2.86
N PRO A 839 10.06 -22.89 3.47
CA PRO A 839 8.80 -22.85 2.73
C PRO A 839 8.70 -21.64 1.78
N TYR A 840 9.54 -20.61 1.97
CA TYR A 840 9.67 -19.47 1.08
C TYR A 840 10.46 -19.76 -0.22
N GLY A 841 11.12 -20.93 -0.28
CA GLY A 841 11.99 -21.32 -1.39
C GLY A 841 13.27 -20.49 -1.51
N THR A 842 14.20 -20.98 -2.34
CA THR A 842 15.37 -20.22 -2.86
C THR A 842 15.36 -20.13 -4.39
N SER A 843 14.34 -20.72 -5.01
CA SER A 843 14.11 -20.76 -6.45
C SER A 843 13.59 -19.45 -7.04
N ASN A 844 13.23 -18.48 -6.18
CA ASN A 844 12.44 -17.30 -6.57
C ASN A 844 13.30 -16.07 -6.87
N ILE A 845 14.61 -16.21 -7.07
CA ILE A 845 15.50 -15.14 -7.58
C ILE A 845 15.47 -15.09 -9.13
N GLY A 846 14.29 -15.32 -9.71
CA GLY A 846 14.10 -15.37 -11.16
C GLY A 846 14.34 -16.75 -11.82
N PRO A 847 13.86 -16.92 -13.06
CA PRO A 847 14.03 -18.17 -13.81
C PRO A 847 15.52 -18.53 -13.99
N GLY A 848 15.92 -19.69 -13.46
CA GLY A 848 17.25 -20.28 -13.70
C GLY A 848 18.40 -19.79 -12.81
N LYS A 849 18.15 -19.00 -11.76
CA LYS A 849 19.19 -18.56 -10.82
C LYS A 849 18.89 -19.02 -9.39
N LEU A 850 19.84 -19.72 -8.79
CA LEU A 850 19.77 -20.18 -7.40
C LEU A 850 20.39 -19.14 -6.46
N PHE A 851 19.84 -18.99 -5.25
CA PHE A 851 20.55 -18.34 -4.14
C PHE A 851 21.85 -19.10 -3.89
N THR A 852 22.99 -18.56 -4.32
CA THR A 852 24.26 -19.31 -4.36
C THR A 852 24.87 -19.54 -2.98
N ASP A 853 24.56 -18.67 -2.01
CA ASP A 853 25.01 -18.84 -0.63
C ASP A 853 24.07 -19.75 0.15
N THR A 854 24.33 -21.05 0.06
CA THR A 854 23.55 -22.10 0.74
C THR A 854 23.70 -22.09 2.27
N GLN A 855 24.64 -21.32 2.83
CA GLN A 855 24.83 -21.23 4.28
C GLN A 855 24.08 -20.05 4.90
N ALA A 856 23.58 -19.10 4.08
CA ALA A 856 22.71 -18.06 4.57
C ALA A 856 21.43 -18.66 5.20
N LYS A 857 20.90 -17.95 6.19
CA LYS A 857 19.72 -18.37 6.96
C LYS A 857 18.63 -17.32 6.81
N TRP A 858 17.38 -17.76 6.74
CA TRP A 858 16.25 -16.89 6.93
C TRP A 858 16.25 -16.42 8.38
N ILE A 859 16.25 -15.11 8.60
CA ILE A 859 16.24 -14.50 9.94
C ILE A 859 15.03 -13.60 10.16
N TRP A 860 14.57 -13.50 11.40
CA TRP A 860 13.55 -12.53 11.83
C TRP A 860 13.75 -12.05 13.27
N CYS A 861 12.95 -11.06 13.69
CA CYS A 861 13.07 -10.35 14.96
C CYS A 861 12.29 -10.99 16.13
N ASN A 862 11.66 -12.16 15.97
CA ASN A 862 10.97 -12.86 17.07
C ASN A 862 11.15 -14.38 17.03
N SER A 863 11.21 -15.01 18.21
CA SER A 863 11.62 -16.40 18.42
C SER A 863 10.49 -17.42 18.48
N ALA A 864 9.26 -17.05 18.14
CA ALA A 864 8.09 -17.89 18.37
C ALA A 864 7.91 -19.02 17.33
N GLY A 865 8.91 -19.89 17.18
CA GLY A 865 8.76 -21.30 16.75
C GLY A 865 8.07 -21.60 15.41
N GLY A 866 7.86 -20.61 14.55
CA GLY A 866 7.24 -20.77 13.25
C GLY A 866 6.62 -19.45 12.83
N VAL A 867 6.85 -19.09 11.57
CA VAL A 867 6.20 -18.13 10.66
C VAL A 867 4.74 -17.75 10.99
N SER A 868 4.49 -17.27 12.20
CA SER A 868 3.19 -16.85 12.68
C SER A 868 3.02 -15.38 12.35
N ALA A 869 2.26 -15.11 11.28
CA ALA A 869 1.40 -13.95 11.08
C ALA A 869 1.74 -12.76 12.00
N SER A 870 2.84 -12.07 11.70
CA SER A 870 3.18 -10.89 12.49
C SER A 870 2.32 -9.73 12.00
N ILE A 871 1.78 -8.93 12.91
CA ILE A 871 1.23 -7.61 12.60
C ILE A 871 2.30 -6.78 11.84
N ALA A 872 1.89 -5.72 11.13
CA ALA A 872 2.80 -4.89 10.37
C ALA A 872 3.89 -4.26 11.26
N ILE A 873 5.05 -4.92 11.34
CA ILE A 873 6.22 -4.50 12.12
C ILE A 873 7.37 -4.22 11.17
N ALA A 874 8.17 -3.22 11.52
CA ALA A 874 9.45 -2.98 10.88
C ALA A 874 10.57 -3.36 11.84
N ALA A 875 11.51 -4.18 11.37
CA ALA A 875 12.69 -4.58 12.11
C ALA A 875 13.95 -4.24 11.31
N THR A 876 14.89 -3.54 11.92
CA THR A 876 16.19 -3.22 11.32
C THR A 876 17.23 -4.23 11.75
N PHE A 877 17.61 -5.11 10.83
CA PHE A 877 18.67 -6.10 11.00
C PHE A 877 20.02 -5.46 10.67
N THR A 878 21.01 -5.58 11.54
CA THR A 878 22.32 -4.95 11.37
C THR A 878 23.44 -5.97 11.52
N THR A 879 24.45 -5.86 10.65
CA THR A 879 25.72 -6.59 10.77
C THR A 879 26.88 -5.67 10.45
N THR A 880 28.05 -5.99 11.00
CA THR A 880 29.31 -5.29 10.71
C THR A 880 30.33 -6.26 10.14
N PHE A 881 31.07 -5.83 9.13
CA PHE A 881 32.12 -6.62 8.50
C PHE A 881 33.31 -5.73 8.13
N LEU A 882 34.51 -6.32 8.08
CA LEU A 882 35.74 -5.61 7.75
C LEU A 882 36.01 -5.73 6.24
N ASN A 883 36.27 -4.60 5.59
CA ASN A 883 36.72 -4.56 4.20
C ASN A 883 38.14 -3.96 4.14
N THR A 884 39.09 -4.69 3.56
CA THR A 884 40.50 -4.26 3.50
C THR A 884 40.84 -3.44 2.26
N VAL A 885 39.95 -3.35 1.28
CA VAL A 885 40.21 -2.69 -0.02
C VAL A 885 39.30 -1.48 -0.20
N ALA A 886 39.88 -0.28 -0.32
CA ALA A 886 39.13 0.94 -0.58
C ALA A 886 38.34 0.87 -1.88
N GLY A 887 37.05 1.21 -1.85
CA GLY A 887 36.22 1.27 -3.04
C GLY A 887 35.90 -0.11 -3.65
N ALA A 888 36.08 -1.19 -2.89
CA ALA A 888 35.70 -2.52 -3.34
C ALA A 888 34.20 -2.55 -3.64
N GLU A 889 33.83 -3.10 -4.80
CA GLU A 889 32.45 -3.39 -5.12
C GLU A 889 32.01 -4.71 -4.48
N ALA A 890 30.78 -4.75 -4.00
CA ALA A 890 30.14 -5.94 -3.50
C ALA A 890 28.71 -6.04 -4.04
N LEU A 891 28.19 -7.26 -4.13
CA LEU A 891 26.85 -7.58 -4.58
C LEU A 891 26.07 -8.14 -3.39
N LEU A 892 24.98 -7.47 -3.02
CA LEU A 892 24.05 -7.98 -2.03
C LEU A 892 22.94 -8.77 -2.73
N ASN A 893 22.98 -10.09 -2.59
CA ASN A 893 21.88 -10.97 -2.93
C ASN A 893 20.93 -10.99 -1.73
N ILE A 894 19.70 -10.55 -1.91
CA ILE A 894 18.68 -10.47 -0.86
C ILE A 894 17.44 -11.20 -1.35
N ILE A 895 16.64 -11.76 -0.43
CA ILE A 895 15.26 -12.20 -0.54
C ILE A 895 14.55 -11.70 0.72
N VAL A 896 13.41 -11.02 0.55
CA VAL A 896 12.67 -10.41 1.66
C VAL A 896 11.18 -10.68 1.54
N ASP A 897 10.54 -10.89 2.68
CA ASP A 897 9.10 -10.93 2.87
C ASP A 897 8.74 -9.96 4.01
N ASP A 898 8.14 -8.78 3.78
CA ASP A 898 7.65 -8.23 2.50
C ASP A 898 8.57 -7.20 1.87
N ILE A 899 9.06 -6.22 2.63
CA ILE A 899 9.77 -5.04 2.11
C ILE A 899 11.09 -4.88 2.86
N ALA A 900 12.22 -4.66 2.18
CA ALA A 900 13.50 -4.28 2.77
C ALA A 900 13.95 -2.90 2.29
N GLU A 901 14.34 -2.03 3.21
CA GLU A 901 15.16 -0.84 2.94
C GLU A 901 16.61 -1.13 3.35
N ILE A 902 17.55 -0.87 2.45
CA ILE A 902 18.96 -1.23 2.62
C ILE A 902 19.76 0.02 2.90
N TYR A 903 20.58 -0.02 3.95
CA TYR A 903 21.47 1.05 4.38
C TYR A 903 22.90 0.51 4.50
N LEU A 904 23.88 1.25 3.99
CA LEU A 904 25.30 0.97 4.16
C LEU A 904 25.96 2.15 4.86
N ASN A 905 26.61 1.90 6.00
CA ASN A 905 27.24 2.93 6.84
C ASN A 905 26.28 4.08 7.18
N GLY A 906 25.01 3.76 7.42
CA GLY A 906 23.94 4.73 7.70
C GLY A 906 23.37 5.45 6.47
N VAL A 907 23.90 5.22 5.28
CA VAL A 907 23.42 5.81 4.02
C VAL A 907 22.40 4.89 3.38
N TYR A 908 21.20 5.40 3.11
CA TYR A 908 20.16 4.68 2.36
C TYR A 908 20.63 4.38 0.93
N ILE A 909 20.52 3.11 0.52
CA ILE A 909 20.94 2.63 -0.79
C ILE A 909 19.73 2.42 -1.70
N THR A 910 18.81 1.54 -1.31
CA THR A 910 17.65 1.17 -2.13
C THR A 910 16.56 0.47 -1.29
N LYS A 911 15.42 0.19 -1.92
CA LYS A 911 14.30 -0.59 -1.37
C LYS A 911 14.05 -1.81 -2.27
N VAL A 912 13.77 -2.96 -1.67
CA VAL A 912 13.40 -4.22 -2.34
C VAL A 912 12.07 -4.72 -1.77
N GLN A 913 11.19 -5.31 -2.60
CA GLN A 913 9.87 -5.78 -2.18
C GLN A 913 9.58 -7.19 -2.74
N TRP A 914 8.86 -8.00 -1.95
CA TRP A 914 8.14 -9.23 -2.29
C TRP A 914 8.94 -10.35 -2.92
N GLY A 915 10.03 -10.69 -2.26
CA GLY A 915 10.97 -11.66 -2.76
C GLY A 915 10.51 -13.12 -2.80
N TRP A 916 9.37 -13.45 -2.20
CA TRP A 916 8.98 -14.83 -1.96
C TRP A 916 7.87 -15.35 -2.89
N ASN A 917 7.00 -14.49 -3.45
CA ASN A 917 5.75 -14.93 -4.07
C ASN A 917 5.82 -15.20 -5.58
N ASN A 918 6.60 -14.44 -6.35
CA ASN A 918 6.74 -14.65 -7.79
C ASN A 918 8.20 -14.42 -8.20
N ALA A 919 8.79 -15.39 -8.90
CA ALA A 919 10.13 -15.23 -9.49
C ALA A 919 10.21 -14.07 -10.50
N GLU A 920 9.06 -13.62 -11.02
CA GLU A 920 8.94 -12.49 -11.96
C GLU A 920 8.83 -11.12 -11.27
N ASP A 921 8.26 -11.04 -10.05
CA ASP A 921 8.18 -9.80 -9.25
C ASP A 921 9.52 -9.50 -8.55
N TYR A 922 10.38 -10.52 -8.43
CA TYR A 922 11.78 -10.33 -8.10
C TYR A 922 12.47 -9.59 -9.23
N THR A 923 12.60 -8.27 -9.13
CA THR A 923 13.47 -7.49 -10.02
C THR A 923 14.92 -7.91 -9.76
N ASN A 924 15.36 -8.89 -10.57
CA ASN A 924 16.69 -9.51 -10.66
C ASN A 924 17.87 -8.53 -10.60
N ARG A 925 18.15 -7.92 -9.45
CA ARG A 925 19.33 -7.08 -9.25
C ARG A 925 19.95 -7.41 -7.90
N PRO A 926 21.11 -8.10 -7.88
CA PRO A 926 22.01 -7.93 -6.75
C PRO A 926 22.21 -6.42 -6.52
N VAL A 927 22.09 -5.97 -5.27
CA VAL A 927 22.28 -4.56 -4.96
C VAL A 927 23.79 -4.30 -4.95
N HIS A 928 24.27 -3.51 -5.90
CA HIS A 928 25.68 -3.11 -5.97
C HIS A 928 25.98 -2.13 -4.83
N LEU A 929 26.96 -2.48 -4.01
CA LEU A 929 27.44 -1.69 -2.88
C LEU A 929 28.90 -1.31 -3.10
N THR A 930 29.24 -0.03 -2.89
CA THR A 930 30.63 0.43 -2.84
C THR A 930 31.07 0.50 -1.38
N LEU A 931 32.06 -0.32 -1.02
CA LEU A 931 32.50 -0.49 0.37
C LEU A 931 33.60 0.51 0.74
N ALA A 932 33.52 1.06 1.95
CA ALA A 932 34.62 1.83 2.53
C ALA A 932 35.73 0.89 3.01
N THR A 933 36.98 1.36 3.09
CA THR A 933 38.02 0.62 3.82
C THR A 933 37.71 0.63 5.31
N GLY A 934 38.01 -0.47 5.99
CA GLY A 934 37.74 -0.65 7.41
C GLY A 934 36.37 -1.28 7.66
N THR A 935 35.81 -0.99 8.84
CA THR A 935 34.53 -1.56 9.27
C THR A 935 33.39 -0.92 8.50
N ASN A 936 32.57 -1.76 7.86
CA ASN A 936 31.32 -1.35 7.24
C ASN A 936 30.15 -1.90 8.07
N THR A 937 29.06 -1.15 8.10
CA THR A 937 27.80 -1.53 8.73
C THR A 937 26.74 -1.68 7.66
N LEU A 938 26.20 -2.89 7.49
CA LEU A 938 25.04 -3.15 6.65
C LEU A 938 23.80 -3.24 7.55
N SER A 939 22.84 -2.36 7.33
CA SER A 939 21.55 -2.37 8.01
C SER A 939 20.44 -2.59 6.99
N ILE A 940 19.54 -3.53 7.27
CA ILE A 940 18.40 -3.87 6.42
C ILE A 940 17.14 -3.74 7.27
N ARG A 941 16.36 -2.70 6.99
CA ARG A 941 15.07 -2.45 7.64
C ARG A 941 13.99 -3.20 6.89
N VAL A 942 13.50 -4.28 7.48
CA VAL A 942 12.48 -5.13 6.90
C VAL A 942 11.13 -4.82 7.50
N GLN A 943 10.18 -4.46 6.67
CA GLN A 943 8.80 -4.21 7.03
C GLN A 943 7.93 -5.37 6.57
N ASN A 944 7.27 -6.01 7.53
CA ASN A 944 6.14 -6.86 7.23
C ASN A 944 4.93 -5.95 6.96
N THR A 945 4.37 -6.03 5.76
CA THR A 945 3.21 -5.21 5.37
C THR A 945 1.89 -5.93 5.51
N TRP A 946 1.93 -7.26 5.55
CA TRP A 946 0.75 -8.10 5.70
C TRP A 946 0.73 -8.78 7.07
N VAL A 947 -0.43 -9.31 7.46
CA VAL A 947 -0.56 -10.18 8.65
C VAL A 947 -0.03 -11.59 8.39
N THR A 948 0.89 -11.74 7.45
CA THR A 948 1.54 -13.01 7.13
C THR A 948 2.90 -13.10 7.80
N ALA A 949 3.59 -14.18 7.54
CA ALA A 949 4.94 -14.36 8.02
C ALA A 949 5.89 -13.40 7.27
N ALA A 950 7.00 -13.04 7.90
CA ALA A 950 8.01 -12.17 7.33
C ALA A 950 9.39 -12.72 7.66
N ALA A 951 10.32 -12.56 6.72
CA ALA A 951 11.66 -13.11 6.86
C ALA A 951 12.65 -12.38 5.96
N LEU A 952 13.92 -12.40 6.38
CA LEU A 952 15.05 -11.85 5.62
C LEU A 952 16.06 -12.95 5.32
N LEU A 953 16.45 -13.08 4.06
CA LEU A 953 17.58 -13.89 3.63
C LEU A 953 18.51 -13.02 2.79
N ALA A 954 19.77 -12.85 3.20
CA ALA A 954 20.71 -12.04 2.45
C ALA A 954 22.15 -12.57 2.51
N SER A 955 22.89 -12.35 1.43
CA SER A 955 24.31 -12.66 1.30
C SER A 955 25.01 -11.55 0.52
N LEU A 956 25.97 -10.91 1.17
CA LEU A 956 26.84 -9.91 0.58
C LEU A 956 28.11 -10.59 0.10
N VAL A 957 28.32 -10.62 -1.22
CA VAL A 957 29.51 -11.20 -1.85
C VAL A 957 30.39 -10.11 -2.44
N GLY A 958 31.71 -10.25 -2.38
CA GLY A 958 32.63 -9.35 -3.06
C GLY A 958 32.48 -9.42 -4.58
N SER A 959 33.04 -8.44 -5.30
CA SER A 959 32.99 -8.33 -6.76
C SER A 959 33.48 -9.58 -7.52
N ASN A 960 34.32 -10.41 -6.89
CA ASN A 960 34.76 -11.70 -7.45
C ASN A 960 33.69 -12.81 -7.40
N GLY A 961 32.50 -12.52 -6.86
CA GLY A 961 31.36 -13.44 -6.75
C GLY A 961 31.58 -14.64 -5.82
N SER A 962 32.77 -14.80 -5.22
CA SER A 962 33.16 -15.99 -4.47
C SER A 962 33.46 -15.72 -2.99
N THR A 963 33.83 -14.48 -2.64
CA THR A 963 34.09 -14.09 -1.25
C THR A 963 32.80 -13.60 -0.59
N VAL A 964 32.27 -14.36 0.37
CA VAL A 964 31.13 -13.89 1.18
C VAL A 964 31.64 -12.98 2.30
N LEU A 965 31.24 -11.72 2.27
CA LEU A 965 31.62 -10.68 3.23
C LEU A 965 30.68 -10.65 4.44
N ALA A 966 29.40 -10.91 4.22
CA ALA A 966 28.40 -11.06 5.27
C ALA A 966 27.24 -11.93 4.75
N ARG A 967 26.55 -12.66 5.63
CA ARG A 967 25.32 -13.38 5.30
C ARG A 967 24.39 -13.41 6.49
N THR A 968 23.09 -13.51 6.27
CA THR A 968 22.09 -13.58 7.33
C THR A 968 22.28 -14.85 8.16
N SER A 969 22.37 -14.67 9.47
CA SER A 969 22.55 -15.71 10.49
C SER A 969 22.14 -15.14 11.85
N ASN A 970 22.21 -15.95 12.90
CA ASN A 970 22.04 -15.50 14.29
C ASN A 970 23.10 -14.49 14.78
N ALA A 971 24.14 -14.18 13.97
CA ALA A 971 25.12 -13.15 14.31
C ALA A 971 24.65 -11.73 13.97
N TRP A 972 23.58 -11.59 13.20
CA TRP A 972 22.97 -10.28 12.95
C TRP A 972 22.25 -9.80 14.20
N THR A 973 22.34 -8.52 14.48
CA THR A 973 21.52 -7.90 15.52
C THR A 973 20.25 -7.34 14.91
N TYR A 974 19.21 -7.11 15.69
CA TYR A 974 18.03 -6.39 15.21
C TYR A 974 17.53 -5.37 16.22
N THR A 975 16.82 -4.38 15.70
CA THR A 975 15.98 -3.46 16.49
C THR A 975 14.59 -3.48 15.87
N VAL A 976 13.54 -3.55 16.69
CA VAL A 976 12.18 -3.37 16.20
C VAL A 976 11.85 -1.89 16.32
N ASP A 977 11.43 -1.28 15.22
CA ASP A 977 10.96 0.10 15.28
C ASP A 977 9.77 0.13 16.24
N ALA A 978 9.89 0.86 17.33
CA ALA A 978 8.76 1.12 18.20
C ALA A 978 7.68 1.76 17.31
N MET A 979 6.58 1.05 17.07
CA MET A 979 5.45 1.61 16.34
C MET A 979 5.04 2.88 17.06
N GLY A 980 5.43 4.03 16.52
CA GLY A 980 5.02 5.31 17.04
C GLY A 980 3.51 5.38 16.94
N ALA A 981 2.81 5.14 18.05
CA ALA A 981 1.50 5.74 18.22
C ALA A 981 1.69 7.24 17.92
N PRO A 982 0.88 7.86 17.05
CA PRO A 982 1.04 9.27 16.71
C PRO A 982 0.90 10.08 18.00
N SER A 983 2.02 10.47 18.60
CA SER A 983 2.05 11.09 19.91
C SER A 983 1.75 12.58 19.75
N LYS A 984 0.70 13.04 20.43
CA LYS A 984 0.24 14.44 20.48
C LYS A 984 1.28 15.42 21.09
N LEU A 985 2.48 14.98 21.44
CA LEU A 985 3.48 15.84 22.10
C LEU A 985 4.24 16.76 21.13
N ASN A 986 4.42 16.37 19.87
CA ASN A 986 5.18 17.18 18.90
C ASN A 986 4.43 18.46 18.45
N SER A 987 3.12 18.58 18.72
CA SER A 987 2.36 19.81 18.43
C SER A 987 2.47 20.88 19.51
N LEU A 988 2.79 20.50 20.77
CA LEU A 988 2.91 21.46 21.87
C LEU A 988 4.25 22.21 21.82
N THR A 989 5.33 21.56 21.40
CA THR A 989 6.65 22.21 21.25
C THR A 989 6.68 23.17 20.07
N ALA A 990 5.97 22.85 18.98
CA ALA A 990 5.78 23.75 17.83
C ALA A 990 4.85 24.93 18.16
N ALA A 991 3.82 24.72 18.99
CA ALA A 991 2.94 25.80 19.46
C ALA A 991 3.64 26.75 20.46
N LEU A 992 4.48 26.24 21.36
CA LEU A 992 5.26 27.08 22.28
C LEU A 992 6.32 27.92 21.54
N ALA A 993 6.94 27.38 20.49
CA ALA A 993 7.88 28.14 19.66
C ALA A 993 7.18 29.28 18.89
N CYS A 994 5.92 29.11 18.48
CA CYS A 994 5.10 30.16 17.88
C CYS A 994 4.67 31.24 18.88
N ILE A 995 4.39 30.89 20.14
CA ILE A 995 3.97 31.85 21.19
C ILE A 995 5.14 32.70 21.67
N LEU A 996 6.34 32.14 21.82
CA LEU A 996 7.53 32.89 22.21
C LEU A 996 7.99 33.87 21.11
N HIS A 997 7.81 33.54 19.83
CA HIS A 997 8.15 34.45 18.73
C HIS A 997 7.18 35.64 18.58
N TRP A 998 5.96 35.56 19.13
CA TRP A 998 5.00 36.67 19.15
C TRP A 998 5.17 37.60 20.36
N HIS A 999 5.68 37.09 21.49
CA HIS A 999 5.85 37.91 22.70
C HIS A 999 7.03 38.89 22.60
N ASP A 1000 8.07 38.56 21.84
CA ASP A 1000 9.25 39.43 21.62
C ASP A 1000 9.01 40.56 20.59
N LYS A 1001 7.87 40.56 19.88
CA LYS A 1001 7.51 41.62 18.92
C LYS A 1001 6.46 42.61 19.42
N LEU A 1002 5.96 42.43 20.65
CA LEU A 1002 4.98 43.32 21.28
C LEU A 1002 5.54 44.13 22.45
N VAL A 1003 6.84 43.99 22.73
CA VAL A 1003 7.60 44.87 23.63
C VAL A 1003 8.89 45.30 22.91
N LEU A 1004 8.74 46.24 21.97
CA LEU A 1004 9.79 47.16 21.48
C LEU A 1004 9.15 48.29 20.67
#